data_AF-C1MXZ3-F1
#
_entry.id   AF-C1MXZ3-F1
#
_cell.length_a   1.000
_cell.length_b   1.000
_cell.length_c   1.000
_cell.angle_alpha   90.00
_cell.angle_beta   90.00
_cell.angle_gamma   90.00
#
_symmetry.space_group_name_H-M   'P 1'
#
loop_
_entity.id
_entity.type
_entity.pdbx_description
1 polymer ?
#
loop_
_entity_poly.entity_id
_entity_poly.type
_entity_poly.pdbx_seq_one_letter_code
_entity_poly.pdbx_strand_id
1 'polypeptide(L)'
;MLVDRDKFRFAYEELKADGRACPVHVYVSTADVDSCCAFRILKTMMASDGIPFAAYPVSGYQELQNLGEKLPKDGQNRSIVLINCGGTENVRELLGLPEGTRVFVFDSHRPLDLENTRGDNRDVLVLRDEREGEETFPEPDSDYGDSSDGSDSDESDSEDDDSDSEDDDEEEDADEENESGDENAGAGRENERAGAAAAAGKEDERREGKKSSKSAKRKRREDARAARRAGRASPRTRRLRRQQKQLERVAYYSRGSFYGRAAGLLMYDIAHDTHKDALDKHFPLWLAIVSLTDQYVHQRLSHESYTAGVMELATQVSNLPNADAPTSRVLDEGVVVRAFEDRRVQYSEEFTMLRHWSLYEAMMHSSYVSTRMQLWREIGRKGLDSLFVHAGLPLDVCKQQYKHMAPQHVKRLNEKLEEHARDHGLTDLKYWSFSFSHGFKVNITASDVVFAVTSLLEGLPSATGADDDAEGDDGVGGGGGGAAFWRATRALGMSQWDEMSAGLNRAMQTQRALMRQGGLAMANKAAIRTVGGIRYFSLLDHGSPADVVFFRHPLSLLRLALYLQDALRLVKKIERPLVLSGPSPDGDKGLALVVGVTGKPTTDDVGGGNHFAHSFRRAAEHVRARFKHDSFEASVLQVAEKDLGEFMEALSDIDAERVARERMQATQ
;
A
#
# COMPACT_ATOMS: atom_id res chain seq x y z
N MET A 1 9.01 -13.59 -6.79
CA MET A 1 9.53 -12.78 -7.88
C MET A 1 8.62 -11.59 -8.12
N LEU A 2 9.21 -10.43 -8.46
CA LEU A 2 8.47 -9.25 -8.91
C LEU A 2 7.99 -9.44 -10.36
N VAL A 3 6.74 -9.08 -10.62
CA VAL A 3 6.13 -9.08 -11.95
C VAL A 3 5.89 -7.63 -12.35
N ASP A 4 6.61 -7.20 -13.37
CA ASP A 4 6.50 -5.86 -13.96
C ASP A 4 5.28 -5.76 -14.88
N ARG A 5 4.87 -4.52 -15.18
CA ARG A 5 3.66 -4.19 -15.94
C ARG A 5 3.61 -4.88 -17.31
N ASP A 6 4.74 -4.97 -18.01
CA ASP A 6 4.86 -5.64 -19.31
C ASP A 6 4.46 -7.14 -19.27
N LYS A 7 4.46 -7.77 -18.09
CA LYS A 7 4.15 -9.19 -17.88
C LYS A 7 2.79 -9.42 -17.23
N PHE A 8 2.00 -8.39 -16.98
CA PHE A 8 0.67 -8.50 -16.35
C PHE A 8 -0.27 -9.44 -17.12
N ARG A 9 -0.31 -9.29 -18.44
CA ARG A 9 -1.08 -10.19 -19.31
C ARG A 9 -0.65 -11.65 -19.17
N PHE A 10 0.66 -11.90 -19.12
CA PHE A 10 1.19 -13.26 -18.96
C PHE A 10 0.79 -13.87 -17.61
N ALA A 11 0.91 -13.08 -16.53
CA ALA A 11 0.50 -13.51 -15.20
C ALA A 11 -0.99 -13.92 -15.15
N TYR A 12 -1.87 -13.15 -15.78
CA TYR A 12 -3.30 -13.49 -15.84
C TYR A 12 -3.58 -14.74 -16.69
N GLU A 13 -2.88 -14.95 -17.81
CA GLU A 13 -3.04 -16.17 -18.62
C GLU A 13 -2.57 -17.43 -17.87
N GLU A 14 -1.52 -17.34 -17.06
CA GLU A 14 -1.08 -18.44 -16.18
C GLU A 14 -2.15 -18.76 -15.12
N LEU A 15 -2.70 -17.74 -14.46
CA LEU A 15 -3.82 -17.90 -13.52
C LEU A 15 -5.02 -18.56 -14.19
N LYS A 16 -5.34 -18.15 -15.43
CA LYS A 16 -6.42 -18.74 -16.23
C LYS A 16 -6.13 -20.19 -16.62
N ALA A 17 -4.88 -20.55 -16.89
CA ALA A 17 -4.48 -21.92 -17.21
C ALA A 17 -4.67 -22.84 -16.00
N ASP A 18 -4.17 -22.44 -14.82
CA ASP A 18 -4.34 -23.17 -13.57
C ASP A 18 -5.82 -23.30 -13.17
N GLY A 19 -6.57 -22.20 -13.36
CA GLY A 19 -8.00 -22.11 -13.08
C GLY A 19 -8.88 -23.12 -13.84
N ARG A 20 -8.38 -23.69 -14.95
CA ARG A 20 -9.09 -24.76 -15.69
C ARG A 20 -9.01 -26.11 -15.01
N ALA A 21 -7.91 -26.37 -14.30
CA ALA A 21 -7.68 -27.63 -13.61
C ALA A 21 -8.23 -27.59 -12.18
N CYS A 22 -8.03 -26.47 -11.49
CA CYS A 22 -8.44 -26.30 -10.10
C CYS A 22 -9.08 -24.92 -9.88
N PRO A 23 -10.15 -24.79 -9.08
CA PRO A 23 -10.68 -23.49 -8.72
C PRO A 23 -9.62 -22.59 -8.09
N VAL A 24 -9.56 -21.34 -8.55
CA VAL A 24 -8.64 -20.34 -7.99
C VAL A 24 -9.14 -19.92 -6.61
N HIS A 25 -8.25 -19.88 -5.61
CA HIS A 25 -8.58 -19.32 -4.30
C HIS A 25 -8.24 -17.83 -4.27
N VAL A 26 -9.19 -16.99 -3.85
CA VAL A 26 -9.00 -15.54 -3.77
C VAL A 26 -9.13 -15.12 -2.30
N TYR A 27 -8.03 -14.70 -1.69
CA TYR A 27 -8.01 -14.18 -0.32
C TYR A 27 -7.97 -12.66 -0.39
N VAL A 28 -8.99 -12.01 0.17
CA VAL A 28 -9.23 -10.57 -0.02
C VAL A 28 -9.28 -9.90 1.34
N SER A 29 -8.44 -8.87 1.53
CA SER A 29 -8.49 -8.05 2.73
C SER A 29 -9.86 -7.42 2.93
N THR A 30 -10.36 -7.45 4.17
CA THR A 30 -11.62 -6.78 4.57
C THR A 30 -11.40 -5.32 4.99
N ALA A 31 -10.16 -4.84 4.94
CA ALA A 31 -9.78 -3.59 5.61
C ALA A 31 -10.14 -2.30 4.84
N ASP A 32 -10.32 -2.38 3.52
CA ASP A 32 -10.44 -1.18 2.67
C ASP A 32 -11.33 -1.36 1.43
N VAL A 33 -11.69 -0.22 0.84
CA VAL A 33 -12.54 -0.15 -0.36
C VAL A 33 -11.78 -0.61 -1.61
N ASP A 34 -10.47 -0.36 -1.66
CA ASP A 34 -9.62 -0.80 -2.77
C ASP A 34 -9.69 -2.33 -2.96
N SER A 35 -9.68 -3.09 -1.87
CA SER A 35 -9.83 -4.55 -1.88
C SER A 35 -11.16 -5.00 -2.49
N CYS A 36 -12.27 -4.33 -2.11
CA CYS A 36 -13.58 -4.60 -2.70
C CYS A 36 -13.60 -4.30 -4.21
N CYS A 37 -12.99 -3.19 -4.64
CA CYS A 37 -12.88 -2.81 -6.04
C CYS A 37 -12.02 -3.77 -6.85
N ALA A 38 -10.80 -4.07 -6.39
CA ALA A 38 -9.89 -5.03 -7.01
C ALA A 38 -10.54 -6.42 -7.16
N PHE A 39 -11.18 -6.91 -6.09
CA PHE A 39 -11.91 -8.18 -6.14
C PHE A 39 -13.06 -8.14 -7.16
N ARG A 40 -13.82 -7.04 -7.22
CA ARG A 40 -14.93 -6.91 -8.19
C ARG A 40 -14.45 -6.88 -9.64
N ILE A 41 -13.32 -6.23 -9.91
CA ILE A 41 -12.68 -6.25 -11.23
C ILE A 41 -12.28 -7.69 -11.59
N LEU A 42 -11.52 -8.35 -10.71
CA LEU A 42 -11.06 -9.73 -10.92
C LEU A 42 -12.24 -10.69 -11.12
N LYS A 43 -13.27 -10.60 -10.27
CA LYS A 43 -14.50 -11.39 -10.37
C LYS A 43 -15.17 -11.23 -11.75
N THR A 44 -15.28 -9.99 -12.25
CA THR A 44 -15.87 -9.74 -13.58
C THR A 44 -15.01 -10.34 -14.70
N MET A 45 -13.67 -10.23 -14.61
CA MET A 45 -12.77 -10.85 -15.59
C MET A 45 -12.85 -12.38 -15.58
N MET A 46 -12.77 -13.00 -14.41
CA MET A 46 -12.82 -14.45 -14.25
C MET A 46 -14.16 -15.04 -14.68
N ALA A 47 -15.26 -14.36 -14.35
CA ALA A 47 -16.59 -14.74 -14.82
C ALA A 47 -16.71 -14.69 -16.35
N SER A 48 -16.14 -13.65 -17.00
CA SER A 48 -16.14 -13.54 -18.46
C SER A 48 -15.34 -14.67 -19.14
N ASP A 49 -14.30 -15.18 -18.47
CA ASP A 49 -13.46 -16.27 -18.96
C ASP A 49 -13.93 -17.67 -18.51
N GLY A 50 -15.00 -17.76 -17.73
CA GLY A 50 -15.50 -19.03 -17.18
C GLY A 50 -14.54 -19.70 -16.19
N ILE A 51 -13.72 -18.93 -15.48
CA ILE A 51 -12.75 -19.47 -14.51
C ILE A 51 -13.46 -19.73 -13.18
N PRO A 52 -13.52 -20.98 -12.67
CA PRO A 52 -14.05 -21.27 -11.34
C PRO A 52 -13.14 -20.69 -10.25
N PHE A 53 -13.74 -20.09 -9.23
CA PHE A 53 -13.00 -19.55 -8.09
C PHE A 53 -13.80 -19.63 -6.79
N ALA A 54 -13.09 -19.60 -5.67
CA ALA A 54 -13.64 -19.45 -4.33
C ALA A 54 -12.97 -18.25 -3.66
N ALA A 55 -13.78 -17.34 -3.12
CA ALA A 55 -13.30 -16.09 -2.53
C ALA A 55 -13.55 -16.07 -1.03
N TYR A 56 -12.54 -15.68 -0.27
CA TYR A 56 -12.52 -15.67 1.18
C TYR A 56 -12.14 -14.26 1.66
N PRO A 57 -13.05 -13.54 2.33
CA PRO A 57 -12.68 -12.32 3.02
C PRO A 57 -11.79 -12.67 4.21
N VAL A 58 -10.69 -11.92 4.38
CA VAL A 58 -9.70 -12.14 5.43
C VAL A 58 -9.41 -10.84 6.16
N SER A 59 -9.39 -10.89 7.49
CA SER A 59 -9.24 -9.71 8.36
C SER A 59 -7.85 -9.55 8.97
N GLY A 60 -7.03 -10.59 8.93
CA GLY A 60 -5.67 -10.58 9.49
C GLY A 60 -4.81 -11.78 9.05
N TYR A 61 -3.55 -11.76 9.45
CA TYR A 61 -2.57 -12.79 9.07
C TYR A 61 -2.87 -14.16 9.65
N GLN A 62 -3.46 -14.24 10.85
CA GLN A 62 -3.82 -15.50 11.49
C GLN A 62 -4.87 -16.26 10.67
N GLU A 63 -5.82 -15.55 10.07
CA GLU A 63 -6.81 -16.16 9.17
C GLU A 63 -6.17 -16.66 7.87
N LEU A 64 -5.17 -15.95 7.32
CA LEU A 64 -4.37 -16.43 6.19
C LEU A 64 -3.63 -17.73 6.52
N GLN A 65 -2.96 -17.79 7.68
CA GLN A 65 -2.28 -19.00 8.15
C GLN A 65 -3.26 -20.19 8.24
N ASN A 66 -4.43 -19.96 8.86
CA ASN A 66 -5.47 -20.98 8.99
C ASN A 66 -6.03 -21.46 7.63
N LEU A 67 -6.07 -20.59 6.62
CA LEU A 67 -6.46 -20.95 5.26
C LEU A 67 -5.35 -21.75 4.56
N GLY A 68 -4.09 -21.36 4.76
CA GLY A 68 -2.91 -22.07 4.28
C GLY A 68 -2.85 -23.52 4.78
N GLU A 69 -3.10 -23.73 6.07
CA GLU A 69 -3.15 -25.08 6.68
C GLU A 69 -4.21 -26.00 6.06
N LYS A 70 -5.28 -25.42 5.51
CA LYS A 70 -6.39 -26.15 4.86
C LYS A 70 -6.12 -26.45 3.39
N LEU A 71 -5.03 -25.96 2.81
CA LEU A 71 -4.69 -26.22 1.41
C LEU A 71 -4.41 -27.72 1.18
N PRO A 72 -5.00 -28.34 0.14
CA PRO A 72 -4.73 -29.73 -0.18
C PRO A 72 -3.27 -29.96 -0.58
N LYS A 73 -2.68 -31.04 -0.06
CA LYS A 73 -1.31 -31.47 -0.36
C LYS A 73 -1.30 -32.60 -1.40
N ASP A 74 -1.96 -32.38 -2.53
CA ASP A 74 -2.16 -33.39 -3.58
C ASP A 74 -1.26 -33.19 -4.82
N GLY A 75 -0.36 -32.21 -4.79
CA GLY A 75 0.59 -31.93 -5.87
C GLY A 75 -0.05 -31.36 -7.15
N GLN A 76 -1.32 -30.97 -7.10
CA GLN A 76 -1.97 -30.29 -8.22
C GLN A 76 -1.51 -28.84 -8.31
N ASN A 77 -1.40 -28.34 -9.55
CA ASN A 77 -1.15 -26.92 -9.75
C ASN A 77 -2.37 -26.11 -9.28
N ARG A 78 -2.15 -25.18 -8.35
CA ARG A 78 -3.18 -24.33 -7.77
C ARG A 78 -2.74 -22.88 -7.82
N SER A 79 -3.66 -22.00 -8.21
CA SER A 79 -3.47 -20.56 -8.18
C SER A 79 -4.21 -19.95 -6.99
N ILE A 80 -3.51 -19.12 -6.22
CA ILE A 80 -4.05 -18.30 -5.13
C ILE A 80 -3.84 -16.83 -5.48
N VAL A 81 -4.83 -15.99 -5.24
CA VAL A 81 -4.72 -14.53 -5.38
C VAL A 81 -4.86 -13.88 -4.02
N LEU A 82 -3.88 -13.08 -3.62
CA LEU A 82 -3.94 -12.22 -2.44
C LEU A 82 -4.22 -10.77 -2.87
N ILE A 83 -5.21 -10.13 -2.26
CA ILE A 83 -5.60 -8.73 -2.56
C ILE A 83 -5.46 -7.89 -1.28
N ASN A 84 -4.59 -6.87 -1.34
CA ASN A 84 -4.16 -5.97 -0.26
C ASN A 84 -3.72 -6.72 1.01
N CYS A 85 -3.05 -7.85 0.82
CA CYS A 85 -2.40 -8.60 1.88
C CYS A 85 -1.24 -9.46 1.35
N GLY A 86 -0.33 -9.83 2.25
CA GLY A 86 0.78 -10.76 1.98
C GLY A 86 2.04 -10.13 1.38
N GLY A 87 2.02 -8.86 0.95
CA GLY A 87 3.20 -8.21 0.38
C GLY A 87 4.34 -8.02 1.39
N THR A 88 3.99 -7.77 2.65
CA THR A 88 4.92 -7.40 3.74
C THR A 88 5.45 -8.59 4.56
N GLU A 89 4.96 -9.80 4.32
CA GLU A 89 5.32 -11.02 5.06
C GLU A 89 5.77 -12.11 4.08
N ASN A 90 6.62 -13.04 4.52
CA ASN A 90 7.04 -14.17 3.67
C ASN A 90 5.84 -15.09 3.37
N VAL A 91 5.28 -14.99 2.16
CA VAL A 91 4.02 -15.66 1.79
C VAL A 91 4.15 -17.18 1.80
N ARG A 92 5.34 -17.69 1.44
CA ARG A 92 5.58 -19.14 1.42
C ARG A 92 5.46 -19.74 2.81
N GLU A 93 6.09 -19.09 3.78
CA GLU A 93 6.04 -19.49 5.19
C GLU A 93 4.65 -19.25 5.77
N LEU A 94 4.10 -18.05 5.55
CA LEU A 94 2.79 -17.63 6.06
C LEU A 94 1.67 -18.61 5.70
N LEU A 95 1.63 -19.07 4.45
CA LEU A 95 0.59 -19.99 3.98
C LEU A 95 1.00 -21.47 4.04
N GLY A 96 2.25 -21.78 4.38
CA GLY A 96 2.76 -23.15 4.32
C GLY A 96 2.58 -23.78 2.94
N LEU A 97 2.94 -23.05 1.88
CA LEU A 97 2.57 -23.39 0.50
C LEU A 97 2.97 -24.82 0.09
N PRO A 98 2.01 -25.66 -0.36
CA PRO A 98 2.34 -26.98 -0.89
C PRO A 98 2.94 -26.90 -2.29
N GLU A 99 3.67 -27.96 -2.68
CA GLU A 99 4.25 -28.08 -4.03
C GLU A 99 3.16 -27.92 -5.11
N GLY A 100 3.51 -27.20 -6.19
CA GLY A 100 2.58 -26.89 -7.28
C GLY A 100 1.68 -25.66 -7.03
N THR A 101 1.74 -25.04 -5.85
CA THR A 101 0.94 -23.84 -5.57
C THR A 101 1.67 -22.57 -6.01
N ARG A 102 0.94 -21.71 -6.71
CA ARG A 102 1.38 -20.37 -7.11
C ARG A 102 0.48 -19.30 -6.51
N VAL A 103 1.07 -18.22 -6.03
CA VAL A 103 0.40 -17.09 -5.39
C VAL A 103 0.66 -15.82 -6.17
N PHE A 104 -0.40 -15.11 -6.53
CA PHE A 104 -0.36 -13.79 -7.15
C PHE A 104 -0.71 -12.74 -6.09
N VAL A 105 0.22 -11.84 -5.79
CA VAL A 105 0.08 -10.85 -4.73
C VAL A 105 -0.17 -9.48 -5.34
N PHE A 106 -1.35 -8.93 -5.07
CA PHE A 106 -1.76 -7.58 -5.40
C PHE A 106 -1.84 -6.78 -4.12
N ASP A 107 -0.73 -6.22 -3.67
CA ASP A 107 -0.67 -5.54 -2.38
C ASP A 107 -0.09 -4.13 -2.52
N SER A 108 -0.77 -3.16 -1.93
CA SER A 108 -0.29 -1.78 -1.86
C SER A 108 0.61 -1.54 -0.65
N HIS A 109 0.65 -2.41 0.36
CA HIS A 109 1.49 -2.21 1.55
C HIS A 109 2.99 -2.37 1.23
N ARG A 110 3.81 -1.47 1.77
CA ARG A 110 5.27 -1.46 1.63
C ARG A 110 5.93 -1.24 3.01
N PRO A 111 7.20 -1.63 3.20
CA PRO A 111 8.08 -2.33 2.26
C PRO A 111 7.65 -3.78 2.01
N LEU A 112 8.04 -4.34 0.86
CA LEU A 112 7.77 -5.74 0.53
C LEU A 112 8.73 -6.66 1.29
N ASP A 113 8.28 -7.88 1.59
CA ASP A 113 9.19 -8.91 2.08
C ASP A 113 10.17 -9.36 0.98
N LEU A 114 11.46 -9.37 1.28
CA LEU A 114 12.51 -9.66 0.30
C LEU A 114 12.49 -11.11 -0.19
N GLU A 115 11.96 -12.07 0.58
CA GLU A 115 11.82 -13.46 0.10
C GLU A 115 10.75 -13.57 -0.99
N ASN A 116 9.72 -12.73 -0.93
CA ASN A 116 8.72 -12.63 -1.98
C ASN A 116 9.28 -12.01 -3.26
N THR A 117 10.25 -11.09 -3.18
CA THR A 117 10.75 -10.35 -4.37
C THR A 117 11.83 -11.08 -5.15
N ARG A 118 12.44 -12.11 -4.56
CA ARG A 118 13.44 -13.01 -5.18
C ARG A 118 13.18 -13.36 -6.64
N GLY A 119 14.18 -13.17 -7.50
CA GLY A 119 14.11 -13.47 -8.93
C GLY A 119 13.98 -14.96 -9.26
N ASP A 120 14.41 -15.84 -8.37
CA ASP A 120 14.28 -17.30 -8.49
C ASP A 120 12.98 -17.86 -7.88
N ASN A 121 12.21 -17.03 -7.17
CA ASN A 121 10.97 -17.45 -6.53
C ASN A 121 9.84 -17.56 -7.56
N ARG A 122 9.49 -18.82 -7.92
CA ARG A 122 8.46 -19.17 -8.92
C ARG A 122 7.06 -19.34 -8.34
N ASP A 123 6.95 -19.45 -7.02
CA ASP A 123 5.70 -19.78 -6.34
C ASP A 123 4.98 -18.52 -5.86
N VAL A 124 5.70 -17.44 -5.61
CA VAL A 124 5.11 -16.14 -5.22
C VAL A 124 5.43 -15.11 -6.29
N LEU A 125 4.40 -14.53 -6.89
CA LEU A 125 4.46 -13.51 -7.93
C LEU A 125 3.85 -12.22 -7.38
N VAL A 126 4.69 -11.24 -7.05
CA VAL A 126 4.23 -9.95 -6.55
C VAL A 126 4.11 -8.98 -7.71
N LEU A 127 2.90 -8.51 -7.99
CA LEU A 127 2.64 -7.59 -9.09
C LEU A 127 2.95 -6.16 -8.63
N ARG A 128 3.72 -5.43 -9.44
CA ARG A 128 4.12 -4.04 -9.15
C ARG A 128 3.98 -3.16 -10.37
N ASP A 129 3.80 -1.86 -10.13
CA ASP A 129 3.89 -0.84 -11.18
C ASP A 129 5.30 -0.23 -11.23
N GLU A 130 5.73 0.16 -12.42
CA GLU A 130 7.06 0.72 -12.69
C GLU A 130 7.26 2.08 -12.00
N ARG A 131 6.17 2.78 -11.67
CA ARG A 131 6.20 4.10 -11.01
C ARG A 131 6.53 4.06 -9.52
N GLU A 132 6.63 2.87 -8.91
CA GLU A 132 7.04 2.71 -7.49
C GLU A 132 8.53 3.03 -7.24
N GLY A 133 9.22 3.57 -8.25
CA GLY A 133 10.60 4.07 -8.17
C GLY A 133 11.62 3.00 -8.52
N GLU A 134 12.80 3.43 -8.96
CA GLU A 134 14.00 2.58 -9.12
C GLU A 134 14.53 2.11 -7.75
N GLU A 135 13.66 1.64 -6.85
CA GLU A 135 14.05 1.04 -5.59
C GLU A 135 14.86 -0.22 -5.89
N THR A 136 16.16 -0.13 -5.64
CA THR A 136 17.02 -1.31 -5.67
C THR A 136 16.67 -2.16 -4.45
N PHE A 137 15.93 -3.24 -4.67
CA PHE A 137 15.64 -4.22 -3.63
C PHE A 137 16.96 -4.84 -3.18
N PRO A 138 17.32 -4.77 -1.89
CA PRO A 138 18.49 -5.47 -1.39
C PRO A 138 18.37 -6.96 -1.68
N GLU A 139 19.50 -7.62 -1.89
CA GLU A 139 19.49 -9.07 -2.01
C GLU A 139 18.99 -9.69 -0.68
N PRO A 140 18.03 -10.63 -0.75
CA PRO A 140 17.55 -11.36 0.42
C PRO A 140 18.68 -12.17 1.07
N ASP A 141 18.45 -12.61 2.30
CA ASP A 141 19.46 -13.34 3.07
C ASP A 141 19.61 -14.77 2.56
N SER A 142 20.33 -14.93 1.46
CA SER A 142 20.62 -16.24 0.89
C SER A 142 21.79 -16.90 1.61
N ASP A 143 21.51 -17.53 2.75
CA ASP A 143 22.41 -18.53 3.34
C ASP A 143 22.66 -19.71 2.36
N TYR A 144 21.74 -19.89 1.40
CA TYR A 144 21.78 -20.94 0.38
C TYR A 144 22.66 -20.64 -0.85
N GLY A 145 23.17 -19.40 -1.00
CA GLY A 145 23.88 -18.96 -2.20
C GLY A 145 25.40 -19.10 -2.17
N ASP A 146 26.01 -19.07 -0.98
CA ASP A 146 27.48 -19.23 -0.85
C ASP A 146 27.88 -20.69 -0.54
N SER A 147 26.90 -21.56 -0.26
CA SER A 147 27.13 -22.98 0.04
C SER A 147 27.46 -23.86 -1.18
N SER A 148 27.46 -23.29 -2.40
CA SER A 148 28.01 -23.99 -3.58
C SER A 148 29.55 -23.94 -3.64
N ASP A 149 30.16 -23.21 -2.73
CA ASP A 149 31.59 -23.26 -2.46
C ASP A 149 31.82 -23.98 -1.12
N GLY A 150 32.02 -25.30 -1.22
CA GLY A 150 32.78 -26.16 -0.29
C GLY A 150 32.66 -25.85 1.20
N SER A 151 32.01 -26.77 1.92
CA SER A 151 32.06 -26.93 3.38
C SER A 151 33.33 -26.36 4.00
N ASP A 152 33.21 -25.34 4.83
CA ASP A 152 34.08 -25.20 5.98
C ASP A 152 33.16 -24.99 7.18
N SER A 153 33.36 -25.88 8.13
CA SER A 153 32.65 -25.98 9.40
C SER A 153 32.95 -24.74 10.20
N ASP A 154 31.97 -24.25 10.94
CA ASP A 154 32.19 -23.28 12.00
C ASP A 154 33.18 -23.87 13.02
N GLU A 155 34.44 -23.46 12.94
CA GLU A 155 35.33 -23.51 14.10
C GLU A 155 35.21 -22.17 14.82
N SER A 156 34.69 -22.26 16.03
CA SER A 156 34.66 -21.20 17.04
C SER A 156 36.04 -20.59 17.22
N ASP A 157 36.16 -19.29 16.94
CA ASP A 157 37.32 -18.48 17.35
C ASP A 157 37.40 -18.53 18.89
N SER A 158 38.41 -19.26 19.37
CA SER A 158 38.97 -19.06 20.70
C SER A 158 40.00 -17.95 20.57
N GLU A 159 39.87 -16.96 21.43
CA GLU A 159 40.83 -15.89 21.62
C GLU A 159 42.20 -16.51 21.97
N ASP A 160 43.21 -16.30 21.13
CA ASP A 160 44.60 -16.40 21.56
C ASP A 160 45.37 -15.17 21.04
N ASP A 161 45.66 -14.34 22.02
CA ASP A 161 46.62 -13.25 22.10
C ASP A 161 48.03 -13.86 21.97
N ASP A 162 48.87 -13.39 21.04
CA ASP A 162 50.32 -13.45 21.26
C ASP A 162 51.08 -12.41 20.44
N SER A 163 51.93 -11.71 21.19
CA SER A 163 52.72 -10.54 20.87
C SER A 163 54.01 -10.82 20.08
N ASP A 164 54.45 -9.78 19.38
CA ASP A 164 55.84 -9.38 19.10
C ASP A 164 56.82 -10.37 18.43
N SER A 165 57.35 -9.96 17.27
CA SER A 165 58.75 -9.49 17.20
C SER A 165 59.01 -8.81 15.86
N GLU A 166 59.52 -7.58 15.96
CA GLU A 166 60.26 -6.88 14.92
C GLU A 166 61.54 -7.66 14.61
N ASP A 167 61.91 -7.77 13.34
CA ASP A 167 63.31 -7.75 12.93
C ASP A 167 63.37 -7.16 11.52
N ASP A 168 64.04 -6.00 11.47
CA ASP A 168 64.53 -5.32 10.28
C ASP A 168 65.48 -6.22 9.49
N ASP A 169 65.40 -6.17 8.17
CA ASP A 169 66.58 -6.19 7.33
C ASP A 169 66.23 -5.48 6.01
N GLU A 170 66.73 -4.25 5.92
CA GLU A 170 66.89 -3.46 4.70
C GLU A 170 67.74 -4.23 3.69
N GLU A 171 67.42 -4.16 2.40
CA GLU A 171 68.41 -3.79 1.38
C GLU A 171 67.70 -3.11 0.19
N GLU A 172 68.18 -1.90 -0.09
CA GLU A 172 67.89 -1.05 -1.24
C GLU A 172 68.58 -1.57 -2.50
N ASP A 173 67.98 -1.33 -3.67
CA ASP A 173 68.68 -0.91 -4.91
C ASP A 173 67.57 -0.53 -5.93
N ALA A 174 67.28 0.76 -6.06
CA ALA A 174 67.81 1.67 -7.10
C ALA A 174 67.25 1.37 -8.51
N ASP A 175 66.30 2.19 -8.94
CA ASP A 175 66.41 3.14 -10.09
C ASP A 175 66.10 2.45 -11.44
N GLU A 176 65.35 2.99 -12.41
CA GLU A 176 64.98 4.36 -12.76
C GLU A 176 63.77 4.28 -13.75
N GLU A 177 62.98 5.35 -13.72
CA GLU A 177 62.18 6.01 -14.77
C GLU A 177 62.25 5.44 -16.21
N ASN A 178 61.23 5.46 -17.07
CA ASN A 178 60.41 6.62 -17.42
C ASN A 178 59.27 6.26 -18.41
N GLU A 179 58.37 7.22 -18.52
CA GLU A 179 57.12 7.38 -19.26
C GLU A 179 57.09 7.07 -20.78
N SER A 180 55.85 6.84 -21.23
CA SER A 180 55.17 7.31 -22.46
C SER A 180 54.38 6.14 -23.08
N GLY A 181 53.12 6.28 -23.49
CA GLY A 181 52.52 7.42 -24.17
C GLY A 181 51.95 6.90 -25.49
N ASP A 182 50.71 6.45 -25.42
CA ASP A 182 49.64 6.70 -26.39
C ASP A 182 49.49 5.94 -27.73
N GLU A 183 48.20 5.77 -28.04
CA GLU A 183 47.52 5.76 -29.32
C GLU A 183 47.73 4.64 -30.39
N ASN A 184 46.75 3.73 -30.37
CA ASN A 184 45.67 3.58 -31.37
C ASN A 184 45.96 3.17 -32.84
N ALA A 185 44.96 2.41 -33.33
CA ALA A 185 44.46 2.29 -34.71
C ALA A 185 45.04 1.21 -35.63
N GLY A 186 44.12 0.33 -36.07
CA GLY A 186 43.73 0.38 -37.48
C GLY A 186 44.10 -0.81 -38.36
N ALA A 187 43.15 -1.75 -38.47
CA ALA A 187 42.65 -2.38 -39.70
C ALA A 187 43.60 -2.68 -40.88
N GLY A 188 43.55 -3.92 -41.37
CA GLY A 188 44.02 -4.28 -42.70
C GLY A 188 43.86 -5.75 -43.04
N ARG A 189 42.83 -6.09 -43.81
CA ARG A 189 42.53 -7.41 -44.39
C ARG A 189 43.59 -7.82 -45.42
N GLU A 190 43.78 -9.12 -45.65
CA GLU A 190 43.20 -9.89 -46.79
C GLU A 190 44.10 -11.04 -47.31
N ASN A 191 43.44 -12.17 -47.61
CA ASN A 191 43.66 -13.16 -48.68
C ASN A 191 44.96 -13.99 -48.77
N GLU A 192 44.90 -15.31 -48.60
CA GLU A 192 44.47 -16.38 -49.55
C GLU A 192 45.66 -17.02 -50.30
N ARG A 193 45.84 -18.33 -50.07
CA ARG A 193 45.74 -19.44 -51.05
C ARG A 193 46.89 -20.46 -51.07
N ALA A 194 46.44 -21.71 -50.90
CA ALA A 194 46.69 -22.91 -51.70
C ALA A 194 48.03 -23.67 -51.58
N GLY A 195 47.89 -25.00 -51.47
CA GLY A 195 48.94 -25.97 -51.78
C GLY A 195 48.63 -27.36 -51.21
N ALA A 196 48.39 -28.33 -52.09
CA ALA A 196 47.89 -29.66 -51.77
C ALA A 196 48.99 -30.75 -51.73
N ALA A 197 48.62 -31.90 -51.13
CA ALA A 197 48.93 -33.29 -51.51
C ALA A 197 50.08 -34.08 -50.81
N ALA A 198 49.66 -35.29 -50.38
CA ALA A 198 50.29 -36.62 -50.49
C ALA A 198 51.27 -37.16 -49.41
N ALA A 199 50.73 -38.09 -48.61
CA ALA A 199 51.20 -39.44 -48.21
C ALA A 199 52.69 -39.82 -48.12
N ALA A 200 53.11 -40.37 -46.97
CA ALA A 200 53.54 -41.78 -46.75
C ALA A 200 54.45 -41.97 -45.50
N GLY A 201 54.31 -43.11 -44.81
CA GLY A 201 55.46 -43.82 -44.20
C GLY A 201 55.70 -43.78 -42.68
N LYS A 202 55.21 -44.83 -42.00
CA LYS A 202 55.71 -45.62 -40.84
C LYS A 202 56.91 -45.17 -39.97
N GLU A 203 56.71 -45.40 -38.65
CA GLU A 203 57.56 -46.05 -37.61
C GLU A 203 59.07 -45.70 -37.61
N ASP A 204 59.70 -45.26 -36.52
CA ASP A 204 59.83 -45.98 -35.24
C ASP A 204 60.52 -45.09 -34.16
N GLU A 205 60.62 -45.62 -32.94
CA GLU A 205 61.48 -45.21 -31.81
C GLU A 205 60.92 -44.30 -30.71
N ARG A 206 60.26 -45.00 -29.78
CA ARG A 206 60.13 -44.66 -28.37
C ARG A 206 61.51 -44.68 -27.68
N ARG A 207 61.84 -43.62 -26.93
CA ARG A 207 62.19 -43.63 -25.48
C ARG A 207 63.03 -42.39 -25.13
N GLU A 208 62.37 -41.33 -24.64
CA GLU A 208 62.88 -40.43 -23.60
C GLU A 208 61.79 -39.41 -23.26
N GLY A 209 60.94 -39.71 -22.26
CA GLY A 209 59.77 -38.86 -22.01
C GLY A 209 58.97 -39.24 -20.77
N LYS A 210 59.64 -39.63 -19.68
CA LYS A 210 58.93 -40.03 -18.43
C LYS A 210 59.25 -39.20 -17.19
N LYS A 211 60.13 -38.17 -17.28
CA LYS A 211 60.35 -37.22 -16.17
C LYS A 211 59.72 -35.84 -16.37
N SER A 212 59.46 -35.37 -17.60
CA SER A 212 58.85 -34.04 -17.84
C SER A 212 57.32 -34.01 -17.68
N SER A 213 56.62 -35.14 -17.86
CA SER A 213 55.15 -35.19 -17.85
C SER A 213 54.51 -35.13 -16.46
N LYS A 214 55.22 -35.56 -15.40
CA LYS A 214 54.75 -35.40 -14.01
C LYS A 214 54.88 -33.96 -13.52
N SER A 215 55.94 -33.25 -13.88
CA SER A 215 56.14 -31.84 -13.51
C SER A 215 55.15 -30.93 -14.25
N ALA A 216 54.95 -31.15 -15.54
CA ALA A 216 53.97 -30.40 -16.33
C ALA A 216 52.52 -30.65 -15.85
N LYS A 217 52.16 -31.88 -15.47
CA LYS A 217 50.81 -32.20 -14.94
C LYS A 217 50.58 -31.64 -13.53
N ARG A 218 51.64 -31.48 -12.73
CA ARG A 218 51.59 -30.88 -11.39
C ARG A 218 51.48 -29.35 -11.48
N LYS A 219 52.28 -28.72 -12.35
CA LYS A 219 52.18 -27.29 -12.67
C LYS A 219 50.81 -26.92 -13.24
N ARG A 220 50.27 -27.70 -14.19
CA ARG A 220 48.91 -27.48 -14.74
C ARG A 220 47.78 -27.66 -13.70
N ARG A 221 48.01 -28.48 -12.66
CA ARG A 221 47.06 -28.64 -11.53
C ARG A 221 47.20 -27.51 -10.51
N GLU A 222 48.42 -27.01 -10.29
CA GLU A 222 48.69 -25.81 -9.49
C GLU A 222 48.16 -24.56 -10.17
N ASP A 223 48.39 -24.37 -11.47
CA ASP A 223 47.85 -23.27 -12.27
C ASP A 223 46.31 -23.32 -12.32
N ALA A 224 45.71 -24.52 -12.42
CA ALA A 224 44.26 -24.68 -12.34
C ALA A 224 43.69 -24.45 -10.92
N ARG A 225 44.46 -24.74 -9.86
CA ARG A 225 44.09 -24.42 -8.46
C ARG A 225 44.29 -22.94 -8.15
N ALA A 226 45.34 -22.33 -8.69
CA ALA A 226 45.65 -20.91 -8.57
C ALA A 226 44.62 -20.08 -9.34
N ALA A 227 44.23 -20.50 -10.55
CA ALA A 227 43.12 -19.89 -11.29
C ALA A 227 41.76 -20.05 -10.57
N ARG A 228 41.53 -21.18 -9.87
CA ARG A 228 40.35 -21.36 -9.00
C ARG A 228 40.38 -20.50 -7.73
N ARG A 229 41.57 -20.20 -7.18
CA ARG A 229 41.75 -19.30 -6.03
C ARG A 229 41.68 -17.82 -6.43
N ALA A 230 42.17 -17.46 -7.62
CA ALA A 230 42.16 -16.10 -8.15
C ALA A 230 40.75 -15.54 -8.42
N GLY A 231 39.74 -16.42 -8.60
CA GLY A 231 38.34 -16.04 -8.74
C GLY A 231 37.53 -16.00 -7.43
N ARG A 232 38.13 -16.37 -6.28
CA ARG A 232 37.44 -16.31 -4.99
C ARG A 232 37.80 -15.01 -4.27
N ALA A 233 36.80 -14.17 -4.03
CA ALA A 233 36.94 -13.01 -3.18
C ALA A 233 37.55 -13.43 -1.82
N SER A 234 38.49 -12.61 -1.31
CA SER A 234 39.14 -12.89 -0.02
C SER A 234 38.10 -13.04 1.10
N PRO A 235 38.39 -13.81 2.17
CA PRO A 235 37.48 -13.93 3.32
C PRO A 235 37.06 -12.56 3.89
N ARG A 236 37.99 -11.59 3.94
CA ARG A 236 37.72 -10.21 4.33
C ARG A 236 36.76 -9.50 3.38
N THR A 237 36.94 -9.64 2.08
CA THR A 237 36.05 -9.08 1.06
C THR A 237 34.65 -9.70 1.12
N ARG A 238 34.55 -11.01 1.36
CA ARG A 238 33.26 -11.70 1.56
C ARG A 238 32.55 -11.19 2.81
N ARG A 239 33.26 -11.07 3.93
CA ARG A 239 32.73 -10.53 5.20
C ARG A 239 32.22 -9.09 5.02
N LEU A 240 33.02 -8.23 4.39
CA LEU A 240 32.62 -6.84 4.09
C LEU A 240 31.38 -6.79 3.19
N ARG A 241 31.31 -7.63 2.15
CA ARG A 241 30.13 -7.69 1.26
C ARG A 241 28.88 -8.20 1.99
N ARG A 242 29.02 -9.21 2.87
CA ARG A 242 27.91 -9.69 3.72
C ARG A 242 27.42 -8.59 4.66
N GLN A 243 28.34 -7.90 5.32
CA GLN A 243 28.02 -6.77 6.20
C GLN A 243 27.32 -5.63 5.44
N GLN A 244 27.82 -5.27 4.25
CA GLN A 244 27.21 -4.25 3.39
C GLN A 244 25.78 -4.62 3.00
N LYS A 245 25.55 -5.86 2.53
CA LYS A 245 24.20 -6.34 2.20
C LYS A 245 23.27 -6.34 3.42
N GLN A 246 23.78 -6.72 4.59
CA GLN A 246 23.00 -6.68 5.82
C GLN A 246 22.61 -5.25 6.21
N LEU A 247 23.53 -4.29 6.05
CA LEU A 247 23.23 -2.87 6.25
C LEU A 247 22.17 -2.36 5.27
N GLU A 248 22.24 -2.75 4.00
CA GLU A 248 21.24 -2.39 2.98
C GLU A 248 19.85 -2.95 3.31
N ARG A 249 19.75 -4.20 3.78
CA ARG A 249 18.48 -4.79 4.24
C ARG A 249 17.91 -4.06 5.45
N VAL A 250 18.75 -3.79 6.46
CA VAL A 250 18.32 -3.03 7.64
C VAL A 250 17.85 -1.64 7.24
N ALA A 251 18.57 -0.96 6.35
CA ALA A 251 18.18 0.34 5.82
C ALA A 251 16.82 0.28 5.11
N TYR A 252 16.58 -0.73 4.28
CA TYR A 252 15.32 -0.92 3.56
C TYR A 252 14.11 -1.02 4.50
N TYR A 253 14.16 -1.91 5.49
CA TYR A 253 13.05 -2.07 6.45
C TYR A 253 12.96 -0.93 7.47
N SER A 254 14.04 -0.18 7.70
CA SER A 254 14.04 0.96 8.62
C SER A 254 13.27 2.19 8.14
N ARG A 255 12.90 2.24 6.84
CA ARG A 255 12.11 3.33 6.24
C ARG A 255 10.68 3.46 6.80
N GLY A 256 10.20 2.42 7.49
CA GLY A 256 8.83 2.32 7.98
C GLY A 256 7.83 1.95 6.88
N SER A 257 6.57 1.77 7.27
CA SER A 257 5.53 1.33 6.34
C SER A 257 4.95 2.47 5.51
N PHE A 258 4.73 2.22 4.24
CA PHE A 258 4.16 3.18 3.29
C PHE A 258 3.26 2.45 2.29
N TYR A 259 2.64 3.18 1.37
CA TYR A 259 1.78 2.57 0.34
C TYR A 259 2.33 2.79 -1.06
N GLY A 260 2.28 1.73 -1.86
CA GLY A 260 2.44 1.75 -3.31
C GLY A 260 1.09 1.94 -4.03
N ARG A 261 1.04 1.56 -5.31
CA ARG A 261 -0.14 1.73 -6.16
C ARG A 261 -1.31 0.86 -5.66
N ALA A 262 -2.53 1.40 -5.74
CA ALA A 262 -3.76 0.69 -5.36
C ALA A 262 -3.90 -0.65 -6.12
N ALA A 263 -4.32 -1.70 -5.42
CA ALA A 263 -4.50 -3.03 -5.99
C ALA A 263 -5.56 -3.02 -7.11
N GLY A 264 -6.62 -2.21 -6.99
CA GLY A 264 -7.63 -2.09 -8.02
C GLY A 264 -7.15 -1.39 -9.30
N LEU A 265 -6.14 -0.54 -9.22
CA LEU A 265 -5.48 0.03 -10.41
C LEU A 265 -4.64 -1.04 -11.12
N LEU A 266 -3.84 -1.82 -10.38
CA LEU A 266 -3.08 -2.94 -10.96
C LEU A 266 -4.01 -3.96 -11.62
N MET A 267 -5.15 -4.26 -10.98
CA MET A 267 -6.15 -5.15 -11.54
C MET A 267 -6.83 -4.57 -12.79
N TYR A 268 -7.03 -3.24 -12.84
CA TYR A 268 -7.52 -2.56 -14.03
C TYR A 268 -6.51 -2.54 -15.17
N ASP A 269 -5.21 -2.37 -14.88
CA ASP A 269 -4.15 -2.48 -15.90
C ASP A 269 -4.17 -3.87 -16.55
N ILE A 270 -4.31 -4.95 -15.76
CA ILE A 270 -4.53 -6.30 -16.30
C ILE A 270 -5.80 -6.37 -17.15
N ALA A 271 -6.90 -5.77 -16.70
CA ALA A 271 -8.15 -5.75 -17.45
C ALA A 271 -7.96 -5.04 -18.80
N HIS A 272 -7.21 -3.93 -18.83
CA HIS A 272 -6.91 -3.19 -20.04
C HIS A 272 -6.01 -4.00 -21.00
N ASP A 273 -4.93 -4.58 -20.50
CA ASP A 273 -3.98 -5.39 -21.27
C ASP A 273 -4.61 -6.69 -21.84
N THR A 274 -5.68 -7.17 -21.19
CA THR A 274 -6.47 -8.33 -21.65
C THR A 274 -7.73 -7.95 -22.43
N HIS A 275 -7.93 -6.66 -22.76
CA HIS A 275 -9.09 -6.12 -23.47
C HIS A 275 -10.44 -6.40 -22.78
N LYS A 276 -10.44 -6.39 -21.45
CA LYS A 276 -11.60 -6.60 -20.56
C LYS A 276 -12.02 -5.34 -19.83
N ASP A 277 -11.37 -4.21 -20.05
CA ASP A 277 -11.71 -2.90 -19.52
C ASP A 277 -13.11 -2.40 -19.95
N ALA A 278 -13.62 -2.87 -21.09
CA ALA A 278 -14.97 -2.57 -21.58
C ALA A 278 -16.10 -3.41 -20.95
N LEU A 279 -15.78 -4.42 -20.13
CA LEU A 279 -16.79 -5.29 -19.52
C LEU A 279 -17.79 -4.51 -18.66
N ASP A 280 -19.05 -4.97 -18.68
CA ASP A 280 -20.16 -4.37 -17.94
C ASP A 280 -20.33 -2.85 -18.16
N LYS A 281 -20.04 -2.37 -19.38
CA LYS A 281 -20.04 -0.94 -19.75
C LYS A 281 -19.00 -0.15 -18.96
N HIS A 282 -17.74 -0.56 -19.07
CA HIS A 282 -16.60 0.08 -18.42
C HIS A 282 -16.67 0.07 -16.89
N PHE A 283 -17.32 -0.94 -16.30
CA PHE A 283 -17.38 -1.09 -14.85
C PHE A 283 -15.99 -1.23 -14.20
N PRO A 284 -15.01 -1.96 -14.79
CA PRO A 284 -13.66 -2.00 -14.25
C PRO A 284 -13.00 -0.62 -14.11
N LEU A 285 -13.20 0.27 -15.10
CA LEU A 285 -12.67 1.63 -15.05
C LEU A 285 -13.26 2.43 -13.88
N TRP A 286 -14.58 2.32 -13.65
CA TRP A 286 -15.21 2.97 -12.50
C TRP A 286 -14.66 2.45 -11.17
N LEU A 287 -14.43 1.14 -11.04
CA LEU A 287 -13.85 0.57 -9.84
C LEU A 287 -12.40 1.01 -9.62
N ALA A 288 -11.61 1.14 -10.69
CA ALA A 288 -10.25 1.66 -10.65
C ALA A 288 -10.21 3.11 -10.13
N ILE A 289 -11.15 3.94 -10.59
CA ILE A 289 -11.37 5.31 -10.11
C ILE A 289 -11.67 5.33 -8.61
N VAL A 290 -12.56 4.44 -8.15
CA VAL A 290 -12.91 4.34 -6.72
C VAL A 290 -11.71 3.86 -5.89
N SER A 291 -10.93 2.90 -6.37
CA SER A 291 -9.67 2.45 -5.74
C SER A 291 -8.64 3.56 -5.58
N LEU A 292 -8.37 4.34 -6.63
CA LEU A 292 -7.47 5.50 -6.54
C LEU A 292 -7.98 6.52 -5.53
N THR A 293 -9.30 6.76 -5.52
CA THR A 293 -9.94 7.70 -4.61
C THR A 293 -9.91 7.21 -3.15
N ASP A 294 -9.97 5.90 -2.91
CA ASP A 294 -9.84 5.30 -1.57
C ASP A 294 -8.49 5.64 -0.94
N GLN A 295 -7.40 5.41 -1.66
CA GLN A 295 -6.06 5.75 -1.17
C GLN A 295 -5.92 7.25 -0.87
N TYR A 296 -6.48 8.12 -1.71
CA TYR A 296 -6.41 9.57 -1.49
C TYR A 296 -7.25 10.04 -0.28
N VAL A 297 -8.51 9.60 -0.19
CA VAL A 297 -9.43 9.99 0.90
C VAL A 297 -8.90 9.53 2.26
N HIS A 298 -8.24 8.38 2.32
CA HIS A 298 -7.62 7.83 3.52
C HIS A 298 -6.16 8.28 3.76
N GLN A 299 -5.69 9.31 3.03
CA GLN A 299 -4.34 9.89 3.13
C GLN A 299 -3.19 8.88 2.92
N ARG A 300 -3.43 7.80 2.17
CA ARG A 300 -2.42 6.81 1.77
C ARG A 300 -1.57 7.28 0.59
N LEU A 301 -2.08 8.27 -0.16
CA LEU A 301 -1.53 8.81 -1.39
C LEU A 301 -1.42 10.34 -1.31
N SER A 302 -0.32 10.92 -1.78
CA SER A 302 -0.17 12.37 -1.86
C SER A 302 -1.10 12.98 -2.92
N HIS A 303 -1.34 14.29 -2.80
CA HIS A 303 -2.12 15.03 -3.77
C HIS A 303 -1.49 15.04 -5.17
N GLU A 304 -0.16 15.06 -5.25
CA GLU A 304 0.58 15.02 -6.52
C GLU A 304 0.39 13.67 -7.22
N SER A 305 0.65 12.57 -6.50
CA SER A 305 0.44 11.21 -6.99
C SER A 305 -1.02 10.94 -7.37
N TYR A 306 -1.97 11.42 -6.56
CA TYR A 306 -3.40 11.36 -6.88
C TYR A 306 -3.72 12.09 -8.18
N THR A 307 -3.24 13.32 -8.34
CA THR A 307 -3.47 14.12 -9.54
C THR A 307 -2.92 13.44 -10.79
N ALA A 308 -1.72 12.84 -10.70
CA ALA A 308 -1.14 12.06 -11.79
C ALA A 308 -2.01 10.85 -12.16
N GLY A 309 -2.50 10.09 -11.17
CA GLY A 309 -3.42 8.98 -11.38
C GLY A 309 -4.77 9.41 -11.97
N VAL A 310 -5.30 10.56 -11.54
CA VAL A 310 -6.53 11.15 -12.08
C VAL A 310 -6.34 11.53 -13.54
N MET A 311 -5.21 12.12 -13.93
CA MET A 311 -4.92 12.45 -15.33
C MET A 311 -4.84 11.20 -16.23
N GLU A 312 -4.25 10.12 -15.73
CA GLU A 312 -4.20 8.83 -16.43
C GLU A 312 -5.62 8.28 -16.68
N LEU A 313 -6.46 8.22 -15.64
CA LEU A 313 -7.82 7.72 -15.75
C LEU A 313 -8.74 8.67 -16.53
N ALA A 314 -8.53 9.99 -16.45
CA ALA A 314 -9.29 10.99 -17.19
C ALA A 314 -9.11 10.80 -18.70
N THR A 315 -7.90 10.46 -19.14
CA THR A 315 -7.63 10.10 -20.54
C THR A 315 -8.48 8.90 -20.98
N GLN A 316 -8.59 7.87 -20.13
CA GLN A 316 -9.43 6.70 -20.42
C GLN A 316 -10.93 7.06 -20.44
N VAL A 317 -11.38 7.90 -19.52
CA VAL A 317 -12.78 8.38 -19.46
C VAL A 317 -13.14 9.22 -20.70
N SER A 318 -12.24 10.11 -21.13
CA SER A 318 -12.44 10.92 -22.33
C SER A 318 -12.49 10.08 -23.61
N ASN A 319 -11.83 8.93 -23.64
CA ASN A 319 -11.87 7.99 -24.77
C ASN A 319 -13.14 7.14 -24.80
N LEU A 320 -14.01 7.21 -23.78
CA LEU A 320 -15.23 6.42 -23.75
C LEU A 320 -16.22 6.84 -24.86
N PRO A 321 -16.99 5.89 -25.41
CA PRO A 321 -18.07 6.22 -26.33
C PRO A 321 -19.08 7.16 -25.66
N ASN A 322 -19.42 8.27 -26.31
CA ASN A 322 -20.37 9.28 -25.81
C ASN A 322 -19.90 10.06 -24.56
N ALA A 323 -18.60 10.12 -24.25
CA ALA A 323 -18.08 10.93 -23.15
C ALA A 323 -18.60 12.38 -23.18
N ASP A 324 -18.63 12.98 -24.38
CA ASP A 324 -19.08 14.36 -24.63
C ASP A 324 -20.58 14.50 -24.95
N ALA A 325 -21.36 13.43 -24.84
CA ALA A 325 -22.78 13.51 -25.18
C ALA A 325 -23.51 14.50 -24.25
N PRO A 326 -24.40 15.35 -24.79
CA PRO A 326 -25.10 16.34 -23.97
C PRO A 326 -26.01 15.65 -22.95
N THR A 327 -25.95 16.11 -21.70
CA THR A 327 -26.78 15.61 -20.57
C THR A 327 -28.25 15.99 -20.73
N SER A 328 -28.56 16.96 -21.59
CA SER A 328 -29.91 17.47 -21.87
C SER A 328 -30.23 17.41 -23.35
N ARG A 329 -31.48 17.05 -23.66
CA ARG A 329 -32.04 17.10 -25.01
C ARG A 329 -33.16 18.12 -25.06
N VAL A 330 -33.18 18.92 -26.12
CA VAL A 330 -34.30 19.81 -26.42
C VAL A 330 -35.29 19.00 -27.25
N LEU A 331 -36.50 18.82 -26.74
CA LEU A 331 -37.60 18.20 -27.46
C LEU A 331 -38.25 19.20 -28.43
N ASP A 332 -39.00 18.68 -29.40
CA ASP A 332 -39.91 19.49 -30.21
C ASP A 332 -40.84 20.24 -29.24
N GLU A 333 -40.98 21.57 -29.39
CA GLU A 333 -41.55 22.56 -28.44
C GLU A 333 -40.56 23.27 -27.49
N GLY A 334 -39.25 23.00 -27.57
CA GLY A 334 -38.25 23.75 -26.79
C GLY A 334 -38.15 23.31 -25.32
N VAL A 335 -38.81 22.22 -24.95
CA VAL A 335 -38.73 21.62 -23.62
C VAL A 335 -37.37 20.93 -23.46
N VAL A 336 -36.57 21.41 -22.51
CA VAL A 336 -35.28 20.81 -22.17
C VAL A 336 -35.51 19.67 -21.18
N VAL A 337 -35.21 18.44 -21.58
CA VAL A 337 -35.32 17.25 -20.72
C VAL A 337 -33.95 16.65 -20.51
N ARG A 338 -33.68 16.15 -19.28
CA ARG A 338 -32.46 15.39 -19.00
C ARG A 338 -32.49 14.08 -19.79
N ALA A 339 -31.43 13.81 -20.55
CA ALA A 339 -31.28 12.55 -21.25
C ALA A 339 -31.13 11.41 -20.23
N PHE A 340 -31.67 10.23 -20.54
CA PHE A 340 -31.36 9.03 -19.76
C PHE A 340 -29.87 8.69 -19.96
N GLU A 341 -29.13 8.67 -18.87
CA GLU A 341 -27.69 8.36 -18.87
C GLU A 341 -27.50 6.95 -18.35
N ASP A 342 -27.04 6.04 -19.22
CA ASP A 342 -26.76 4.69 -18.81
C ASP A 342 -25.29 4.54 -18.45
N ARG A 343 -24.98 4.56 -17.14
CA ARG A 343 -23.64 4.32 -16.58
C ARG A 343 -22.58 5.26 -17.16
N ARG A 344 -22.82 6.56 -17.03
CA ARG A 344 -21.90 7.59 -17.51
C ARG A 344 -20.91 7.96 -16.41
N VAL A 345 -19.62 7.98 -16.75
CA VAL A 345 -18.55 8.54 -15.92
C VAL A 345 -18.19 9.92 -16.46
N GLN A 346 -18.01 10.89 -15.57
CA GLN A 346 -17.60 12.26 -15.92
C GLN A 346 -16.41 12.66 -15.08
N TYR A 347 -15.50 13.43 -15.68
CA TYR A 347 -14.35 14.04 -15.03
C TYR A 347 -14.69 15.51 -14.69
N SER A 348 -14.59 15.88 -13.42
CA SER A 348 -14.98 17.21 -12.92
C SER A 348 -14.33 17.53 -11.58
N GLU A 349 -14.29 18.81 -11.21
CA GLU A 349 -13.95 19.23 -9.85
C GLU A 349 -15.11 18.93 -8.91
N GLU A 350 -14.82 18.23 -7.80
CA GLU A 350 -15.83 17.80 -6.85
C GLU A 350 -15.54 18.32 -5.43
N PHE A 351 -16.62 18.50 -4.66
CA PHE A 351 -16.56 18.73 -3.21
C PHE A 351 -17.19 17.54 -2.50
N THR A 352 -16.41 16.88 -1.65
CA THR A 352 -16.75 15.63 -0.98
C THR A 352 -18.12 15.67 -0.29
N MET A 353 -18.96 14.65 -0.53
CA MET A 353 -20.26 14.43 0.10
C MET A 353 -21.31 15.53 -0.10
N LEU A 354 -21.04 16.59 -0.88
CA LEU A 354 -21.96 17.73 -1.04
C LEU A 354 -23.38 17.33 -1.46
N ARG A 355 -23.49 16.31 -2.30
CA ARG A 355 -24.78 15.85 -2.86
C ARG A 355 -25.71 15.23 -1.83
N HIS A 356 -25.20 14.89 -0.65
CA HIS A 356 -25.94 14.19 0.42
C HIS A 356 -26.25 15.07 1.63
N TRP A 357 -25.71 16.28 1.66
CA TRP A 357 -25.82 17.22 2.76
C TRP A 357 -26.43 18.55 2.32
N SER A 358 -26.75 19.38 3.30
CA SER A 358 -26.75 20.83 3.06
C SER A 358 -25.31 21.32 2.83
N LEU A 359 -25.13 22.43 2.11
CA LEU A 359 -23.79 23.01 1.91
C LEU A 359 -23.10 23.32 3.26
N TYR A 360 -23.88 23.86 4.20
CA TYR A 360 -23.41 24.18 5.54
C TYR A 360 -22.90 22.94 6.25
N GLU A 361 -23.67 21.85 6.26
CA GLU A 361 -23.24 20.61 6.92
C GLU A 361 -22.06 19.95 6.21
N ALA A 362 -22.02 19.96 4.87
CA ALA A 362 -20.89 19.41 4.12
C ALA A 362 -19.57 20.12 4.50
N MET A 363 -19.58 21.45 4.62
CA MET A 363 -18.40 22.22 5.04
C MET A 363 -18.08 22.02 6.53
N MET A 364 -19.08 21.95 7.41
CA MET A 364 -18.87 21.67 8.83
C MET A 364 -18.25 20.29 9.09
N HIS A 365 -18.51 19.31 8.21
CA HIS A 365 -18.06 17.93 8.36
C HIS A 365 -16.91 17.55 7.42
N SER A 366 -16.38 18.48 6.64
CA SER A 366 -15.17 18.28 5.85
C SER A 366 -13.93 18.41 6.74
N SER A 367 -13.05 17.41 6.71
CA SER A 367 -11.79 17.44 7.47
C SER A 367 -10.94 18.65 7.08
N TYR A 368 -10.85 18.95 5.78
CA TYR A 368 -10.10 20.09 5.25
C TYR A 368 -10.62 21.43 5.80
N VAL A 369 -11.92 21.70 5.62
CA VAL A 369 -12.52 22.97 6.04
C VAL A 369 -12.49 23.11 7.56
N SER A 370 -12.82 22.02 8.26
CA SER A 370 -12.85 21.97 9.73
C SER A 370 -11.49 22.31 10.35
N THR A 371 -10.40 21.74 9.82
CA THR A 371 -9.04 22.00 10.33
C THR A 371 -8.51 23.39 9.97
N ARG A 372 -8.73 23.86 8.73
CA ARG A 372 -8.28 25.19 8.26
C ARG A 372 -8.99 26.34 8.95
N MET A 373 -10.31 26.27 9.08
CA MET A 373 -11.11 27.31 9.73
C MET A 373 -11.28 27.08 11.25
N GLN A 374 -10.78 25.96 11.78
CA GLN A 374 -10.91 25.57 13.19
C GLN A 374 -12.37 25.58 13.66
N LEU A 375 -13.24 24.86 12.94
CA LEU A 375 -14.70 24.90 13.13
C LEU A 375 -15.19 24.33 14.48
N TRP A 376 -14.30 23.71 15.26
CA TRP A 376 -14.55 23.38 16.67
C TRP A 376 -14.61 24.62 17.58
N ARG A 377 -14.21 25.79 17.09
CA ARG A 377 -14.32 27.08 17.79
C ARG A 377 -15.48 27.91 17.23
N GLU A 378 -16.12 28.70 18.08
CA GLU A 378 -17.16 29.63 17.66
C GLU A 378 -16.67 30.66 16.63
N ILE A 379 -15.42 31.12 16.77
CA ILE A 379 -14.83 32.08 15.84
C ILE A 379 -14.67 31.50 14.43
N GLY A 380 -14.34 30.22 14.32
CA GLY A 380 -14.24 29.50 13.06
C GLY A 380 -15.61 29.36 12.39
N ARG A 381 -16.64 29.05 13.17
CA ARG A 381 -18.04 28.97 12.68
C ARG A 381 -18.54 30.32 12.17
N LYS A 382 -18.27 31.41 12.89
CA LYS A 382 -18.57 32.77 12.41
C LYS A 382 -17.80 33.12 11.13
N GLY A 383 -16.57 32.63 10.98
CA GLY A 383 -15.80 32.74 9.75
C GLY A 383 -16.47 32.03 8.58
N LEU A 384 -16.97 30.81 8.80
CA LEU A 384 -17.73 30.05 7.79
C LEU A 384 -19.03 30.78 7.39
N ASP A 385 -19.76 31.33 8.36
CA ASP A 385 -20.93 32.17 8.06
C ASP A 385 -20.55 33.41 7.22
N SER A 386 -19.43 34.05 7.56
CA SER A 386 -18.91 35.19 6.79
C SER A 386 -18.52 34.82 5.36
N LEU A 387 -17.99 33.60 5.13
CA LEU A 387 -17.70 33.10 3.79
C LEU A 387 -18.98 32.98 2.96
N PHE A 388 -20.06 32.44 3.52
CA PHE A 388 -21.34 32.36 2.80
C PHE A 388 -21.91 33.74 2.48
N VAL A 389 -21.76 34.70 3.40
CA VAL A 389 -22.16 36.10 3.16
C VAL A 389 -21.36 36.71 2.02
N HIS A 390 -20.03 36.53 1.98
CA HIS A 390 -19.20 37.05 0.89
C HIS A 390 -19.53 36.37 -0.45
N ALA A 391 -19.81 35.07 -0.45
CA ALA A 391 -20.27 34.34 -1.64
C ALA A 391 -21.69 34.75 -2.10
N GLY A 392 -22.42 35.58 -1.33
CA GLY A 392 -23.77 36.02 -1.68
C GLY A 392 -24.82 34.91 -1.56
N LEU A 393 -24.59 33.95 -0.67
CA LEU A 393 -25.49 32.83 -0.39
C LEU A 393 -26.20 33.05 0.95
N PRO A 394 -27.54 33.14 0.98
CA PRO A 394 -28.28 33.25 2.23
C PRO A 394 -28.07 32.01 3.11
N LEU A 395 -27.93 32.22 4.42
CA LEU A 395 -27.65 31.12 5.36
C LEU A 395 -28.73 30.03 5.35
N ASP A 396 -30.00 30.42 5.17
CA ASP A 396 -31.12 29.47 5.08
C ASP A 396 -31.00 28.57 3.84
N VAL A 397 -30.47 29.11 2.73
CA VAL A 397 -30.19 28.33 1.52
C VAL A 397 -29.00 27.40 1.75
N CYS A 398 -27.95 27.86 2.44
CA CYS A 398 -26.79 27.02 2.80
C CYS A 398 -27.19 25.84 3.71
N LYS A 399 -28.23 26.01 4.54
CA LYS A 399 -28.76 24.96 5.43
C LYS A 399 -29.82 24.08 4.78
N GLN A 400 -30.30 24.44 3.59
CA GLN A 400 -31.17 23.58 2.79
C GLN A 400 -30.36 22.42 2.19
N GLN A 401 -31.00 21.26 2.04
CA GLN A 401 -30.43 20.13 1.31
C GLN A 401 -29.99 20.56 -0.09
N TYR A 402 -28.75 20.22 -0.47
CA TYR A 402 -28.15 20.65 -1.74
C TYR A 402 -29.01 20.29 -2.96
N LYS A 403 -29.61 19.09 -2.95
CA LYS A 403 -30.53 18.62 -4.01
C LYS A 403 -31.76 19.51 -4.21
N HIS A 404 -32.16 20.27 -3.21
CA HIS A 404 -33.32 21.15 -3.25
C HIS A 404 -32.95 22.63 -3.48
N MET A 405 -31.65 22.94 -3.57
CA MET A 405 -31.17 24.29 -3.80
C MET A 405 -31.55 24.77 -5.20
N ALA A 406 -32.08 25.99 -5.32
CA ALA A 406 -32.47 26.54 -6.61
C ALA A 406 -31.26 26.67 -7.57
N PRO A 407 -31.43 26.44 -8.88
CA PRO A 407 -30.31 26.45 -9.85
C PRO A 407 -29.49 27.74 -9.85
N GLN A 408 -30.11 28.89 -9.54
CA GLN A 408 -29.43 30.18 -9.44
C GLN A 408 -28.41 30.20 -8.29
N HIS A 409 -28.74 29.58 -7.14
CA HIS A 409 -27.84 29.49 -6.00
C HIS A 409 -26.73 28.47 -6.24
N VAL A 410 -27.03 27.34 -6.90
CA VAL A 410 -26.01 26.36 -7.31
C VAL A 410 -25.01 26.98 -8.29
N LYS A 411 -25.48 27.79 -9.25
CA LYS A 411 -24.61 28.54 -10.16
C LYS A 411 -23.70 29.51 -9.40
N ARG A 412 -24.26 30.32 -8.50
CA ARG A 412 -23.48 31.22 -7.64
C ARG A 412 -22.47 30.49 -6.77
N LEU A 413 -22.85 29.34 -6.20
CA LEU A 413 -21.95 28.48 -5.43
C LEU A 413 -20.72 28.11 -6.25
N ASN A 414 -20.93 27.63 -7.48
CA ASN A 414 -19.83 27.21 -8.35
C ASN A 414 -18.94 28.38 -8.80
N GLU A 415 -19.50 29.57 -9.02
CA GLU A 415 -18.76 30.75 -9.51
C GLU A 415 -18.05 31.53 -8.39
N LYS A 416 -18.68 31.69 -7.22
CA LYS A 416 -18.25 32.65 -6.18
C LYS A 416 -17.64 32.01 -4.94
N LEU A 417 -17.91 30.74 -4.67
CA LEU A 417 -17.40 30.11 -3.46
C LEU A 417 -15.88 30.04 -3.49
N GLU A 418 -15.27 29.59 -4.58
CA GLU A 418 -13.81 29.48 -4.69
C GLU A 418 -13.10 30.83 -4.70
N GLU A 419 -13.71 31.85 -5.32
CA GLU A 419 -13.17 33.21 -5.33
C GLU A 419 -12.97 33.72 -3.90
N HIS A 420 -13.98 33.56 -3.04
CA HIS A 420 -13.92 34.02 -1.65
C HIS A 420 -13.32 33.01 -0.67
N ALA A 421 -13.28 31.71 -1.01
CA ALA A 421 -12.71 30.66 -0.16
C ALA A 421 -11.23 30.95 0.15
N ARG A 422 -10.47 31.45 -0.83
CA ARG A 422 -9.05 31.78 -0.67
C ARG A 422 -8.81 32.85 0.40
N ASP A 423 -9.66 33.88 0.44
CA ASP A 423 -9.59 34.95 1.45
C ASP A 423 -9.84 34.42 2.88
N HIS A 424 -10.54 33.30 3.00
CA HIS A 424 -10.81 32.59 4.26
C HIS A 424 -9.80 31.47 4.54
N GLY A 425 -8.71 31.37 3.78
CA GLY A 425 -7.65 30.38 3.98
C GLY A 425 -7.95 28.98 3.43
N LEU A 426 -8.96 28.88 2.56
CA LEU A 426 -9.35 27.66 1.85
C LEU A 426 -8.87 27.75 0.40
N THR A 427 -7.74 27.13 0.10
CA THR A 427 -7.11 27.14 -1.23
C THR A 427 -7.60 26.02 -2.14
N ASP A 428 -7.87 24.86 -1.55
CA ASP A 428 -8.04 23.58 -2.24
C ASP A 428 -9.38 22.95 -1.85
N LEU A 429 -10.44 23.75 -1.97
CA LEU A 429 -11.78 23.33 -1.53
C LEU A 429 -12.35 22.23 -2.42
N LYS A 430 -12.13 22.34 -3.74
CA LYS A 430 -12.45 21.30 -4.71
C LYS A 430 -11.17 20.67 -5.24
N TYR A 431 -11.30 19.46 -5.72
CA TYR A 431 -10.22 18.75 -6.39
C TYR A 431 -10.78 17.98 -7.59
N TRP A 432 -9.93 17.78 -8.59
CA TRP A 432 -10.27 17.00 -9.77
C TRP A 432 -10.57 15.56 -9.39
N SER A 433 -11.74 15.08 -9.79
CA SER A 433 -12.22 13.75 -9.47
C SER A 433 -13.22 13.28 -10.53
N PHE A 434 -13.99 12.26 -10.19
CA PHE A 434 -14.95 11.65 -11.08
C PHE A 434 -16.31 11.54 -10.44
N SER A 435 -17.34 11.64 -11.26
CA SER A 435 -18.71 11.32 -10.89
C SER A 435 -19.33 10.29 -11.82
N PHE A 436 -20.26 9.54 -11.27
CA PHE A 436 -20.99 8.49 -11.96
C PHE A 436 -22.48 8.78 -11.92
N SER A 437 -23.12 8.72 -13.09
CA SER A 437 -24.57 8.81 -13.23
C SER A 437 -25.17 7.56 -13.87
N HIS A 438 -26.30 7.13 -13.32
CA HIS A 438 -27.11 6.05 -13.88
C HIS A 438 -28.60 6.36 -13.74
N GLY A 439 -29.28 6.42 -14.88
CA GLY A 439 -30.65 6.87 -15.01
C GLY A 439 -30.85 8.28 -14.44
N PHE A 440 -31.97 8.48 -13.76
CA PHE A 440 -32.32 9.77 -13.16
C PHE A 440 -32.09 9.82 -11.65
N LYS A 441 -31.89 8.66 -11.02
CA LYS A 441 -31.80 8.51 -9.57
C LYS A 441 -30.36 8.56 -9.07
N VAL A 442 -29.45 7.90 -9.77
CA VAL A 442 -28.06 7.74 -9.31
C VAL A 442 -27.21 8.84 -9.90
N ASN A 443 -26.62 9.64 -9.03
CA ASN A 443 -25.59 10.62 -9.39
C ASN A 443 -24.67 10.81 -8.19
N ILE A 444 -23.50 10.16 -8.20
CA ILE A 444 -22.62 10.02 -7.04
C ILE A 444 -21.18 10.33 -7.42
N THR A 445 -20.38 10.90 -6.52
CA THR A 445 -18.95 11.09 -6.76
C THR A 445 -18.16 9.85 -6.32
N ALA A 446 -16.94 9.68 -6.84
CA ALA A 446 -16.05 8.61 -6.40
C ALA A 446 -15.80 8.68 -4.88
N SER A 447 -15.63 9.89 -4.34
CA SER A 447 -15.42 10.09 -2.90
C SER A 447 -16.64 9.66 -2.07
N ASP A 448 -17.86 9.95 -2.54
CA ASP A 448 -19.08 9.56 -1.84
C ASP A 448 -19.21 8.04 -1.77
N VAL A 449 -18.85 7.34 -2.85
CA VAL A 449 -18.79 5.87 -2.88
C VAL A 449 -17.78 5.35 -1.87
N VAL A 450 -16.56 5.90 -1.83
CA VAL A 450 -15.54 5.50 -0.86
C VAL A 450 -16.05 5.65 0.58
N PHE A 451 -16.63 6.80 0.93
CA PHE A 451 -17.18 7.02 2.27
C PHE A 451 -18.31 6.04 2.61
N ALA A 452 -19.21 5.79 1.66
CA ALA A 452 -20.32 4.87 1.84
C ALA A 452 -19.83 3.43 2.07
N VAL A 453 -18.96 2.93 1.20
CA VAL A 453 -18.43 1.56 1.26
C VAL A 453 -17.56 1.38 2.51
N THR A 454 -16.74 2.38 2.86
CA THR A 454 -15.98 2.40 4.12
C THR A 454 -16.90 2.20 5.32
N SER A 455 -18.00 2.96 5.42
CA SER A 455 -18.92 2.83 6.55
C SER A 455 -19.68 1.49 6.62
N LEU A 456 -19.80 0.79 5.47
CA LEU A 456 -20.34 -0.56 5.43
C LEU A 456 -19.32 -1.58 5.92
N LEU A 457 -18.04 -1.42 5.58
CA LEU A 457 -16.92 -2.24 6.07
C LEU A 457 -16.73 -2.08 7.58
N GLU A 458 -16.87 -0.86 8.10
CA GLU A 458 -16.80 -0.57 9.54
C GLU A 458 -17.86 -1.32 10.38
N GLY A 459 -18.89 -1.89 9.73
CA GLY A 459 -19.82 -2.84 10.36
C GLY A 459 -20.66 -2.26 11.51
N LEU A 460 -20.85 -0.93 11.54
CA LEU A 460 -21.55 -0.25 12.63
C LEU A 460 -22.98 -0.79 12.78
N PRO A 461 -23.49 -0.98 14.01
CA PRO A 461 -24.87 -1.39 14.23
C PRO A 461 -25.80 -0.36 13.61
N SER A 462 -26.78 -0.82 12.83
CA SER A 462 -27.81 0.08 12.30
C SER A 462 -28.55 0.74 13.46
N ALA A 463 -28.79 2.05 13.39
CA ALA A 463 -29.65 2.76 14.34
C ALA A 463 -31.09 2.18 14.41
N THR A 464 -31.49 1.38 13.42
CA THR A 464 -32.82 0.76 13.32
C THR A 464 -32.89 -0.66 13.87
N GLY A 465 -31.78 -1.27 14.33
CA GLY A 465 -31.77 -2.64 14.86
C GLY A 465 -32.21 -3.73 13.87
N ALA A 466 -32.40 -3.39 12.58
CA ALA A 466 -32.99 -4.27 11.58
C ALA A 466 -31.98 -5.17 10.85
N ASP A 467 -30.69 -5.07 11.20
CA ASP A 467 -29.61 -5.81 10.53
C ASP A 467 -29.13 -7.03 11.32
N ASP A 468 -29.66 -7.26 12.54
CA ASP A 468 -29.35 -8.44 13.35
C ASP A 468 -30.03 -9.72 12.81
N ASP A 469 -30.96 -9.60 11.85
CA ASP A 469 -31.73 -10.73 11.28
C ASP A 469 -31.11 -11.34 10.01
N ALA A 470 -29.89 -10.94 9.63
CA ALA A 470 -29.17 -11.54 8.49
C ALA A 470 -28.16 -12.63 8.94
N GLU A 471 -28.53 -13.48 9.91
CA GLU A 471 -27.96 -14.83 10.00
C GLU A 471 -28.57 -15.70 8.90
N GLY A 472 -28.14 -15.44 7.66
CA GLY A 472 -28.40 -16.29 6.51
C GLY A 472 -27.26 -17.31 6.37
N ASP A 473 -27.55 -18.53 6.81
CA ASP A 473 -26.90 -19.80 6.48
C ASP A 473 -26.40 -19.84 5.01
N ASP A 474 -25.07 -19.87 4.83
CA ASP A 474 -24.34 -20.54 3.74
C ASP A 474 -22.86 -20.11 3.75
N GLY A 475 -22.02 -20.79 4.53
CA GLY A 475 -20.57 -20.73 4.37
C GLY A 475 -19.74 -20.76 5.66
N VAL A 476 -18.96 -21.83 5.81
CA VAL A 476 -18.00 -22.05 6.89
C VAL A 476 -16.98 -20.90 6.98
N GLY A 477 -17.06 -20.09 8.04
CA GLY A 477 -15.96 -19.30 8.58
C GLY A 477 -16.08 -17.77 8.43
N GLY A 478 -16.11 -17.07 9.57
CA GLY A 478 -15.75 -15.65 9.67
C GLY A 478 -16.77 -14.81 10.42
N GLY A 479 -16.38 -14.27 11.57
CA GLY A 479 -17.16 -13.30 12.34
C GLY A 479 -17.49 -12.02 11.56
N GLY A 480 -18.12 -11.04 12.23
CA GLY A 480 -18.79 -9.87 11.62
C GLY A 480 -18.07 -9.11 10.49
N GLY A 481 -16.74 -9.20 10.37
CA GLY A 481 -15.98 -8.62 9.25
C GLY A 481 -16.26 -9.24 7.88
N GLY A 482 -16.51 -10.55 7.78
CA GLY A 482 -16.79 -11.21 6.50
C GLY A 482 -18.15 -10.79 5.89
N ALA A 483 -19.18 -10.70 6.73
CA ALA A 483 -20.50 -10.24 6.33
C ALA A 483 -20.50 -8.77 5.89
N ALA A 484 -19.77 -7.92 6.62
CA ALA A 484 -19.58 -6.51 6.28
C ALA A 484 -18.89 -6.35 4.91
N PHE A 485 -17.85 -7.15 4.63
CA PHE A 485 -17.17 -7.16 3.34
C PHE A 485 -18.11 -7.50 2.18
N TRP A 486 -18.94 -8.55 2.31
CA TRP A 486 -19.87 -8.92 1.25
C TRP A 486 -20.96 -7.87 1.02
N ARG A 487 -21.43 -7.21 2.09
CA ARG A 487 -22.35 -6.09 2.02
C ARG A 487 -21.74 -4.89 1.28
N ALA A 488 -20.53 -4.49 1.67
CA ALA A 488 -19.75 -3.44 1.02
C ALA A 488 -19.50 -3.72 -0.47
N THR A 489 -19.10 -4.95 -0.78
CA THR A 489 -18.85 -5.42 -2.15
C THR A 489 -20.13 -5.43 -3.01
N ARG A 490 -21.28 -5.76 -2.42
CA ARG A 490 -22.59 -5.67 -3.10
C ARG A 490 -23.00 -4.23 -3.36
N ALA A 491 -22.71 -3.29 -2.46
CA ALA A 491 -23.03 -1.88 -2.63
C ALA A 491 -22.31 -1.25 -3.84
N LEU A 492 -21.11 -1.72 -4.18
CA LEU A 492 -20.41 -1.34 -5.43
C LEU A 492 -21.14 -1.81 -6.70
N GLY A 493 -22.13 -2.71 -6.58
CA GLY A 493 -23.00 -3.09 -7.67
C GLY A 493 -23.95 -1.96 -8.05
N MET A 494 -23.95 -1.62 -9.34
CA MET A 494 -24.71 -0.48 -9.87
C MET A 494 -26.25 -0.61 -9.75
N SER A 495 -26.78 -1.79 -9.43
CA SER A 495 -28.21 -2.01 -9.21
C SER A 495 -28.61 -2.01 -7.73
N GLN A 496 -27.66 -2.00 -6.80
CA GLN A 496 -27.88 -2.09 -5.35
C GLN A 496 -27.87 -0.69 -4.70
N TRP A 497 -28.67 0.24 -5.24
CA TRP A 497 -28.70 1.62 -4.73
C TRP A 497 -29.15 1.71 -3.27
N ASP A 498 -30.04 0.84 -2.82
CA ASP A 498 -30.53 0.87 -1.43
C ASP A 498 -29.40 0.60 -0.43
N GLU A 499 -28.51 -0.34 -0.76
CA GLU A 499 -27.33 -0.66 0.05
C GLU A 499 -26.32 0.49 0.05
N MET A 500 -26.06 1.08 -1.13
CA MET A 500 -25.22 2.28 -1.27
C MET A 500 -25.79 3.47 -0.46
N SER A 501 -27.11 3.68 -0.51
CA SER A 501 -27.82 4.72 0.25
C SER A 501 -27.74 4.48 1.76
N ALA A 502 -27.85 3.22 2.21
CA ALA A 502 -27.63 2.85 3.61
C ALA A 502 -26.19 3.17 4.05
N GLY A 503 -25.19 2.82 3.23
CA GLY A 503 -23.79 3.19 3.44
C GLY A 503 -23.61 4.71 3.52
N LEU A 504 -24.16 5.49 2.60
CA LEU A 504 -24.08 6.95 2.64
C LEU A 504 -24.64 7.53 3.93
N ASN A 505 -25.79 7.04 4.40
CA ASN A 505 -26.38 7.49 5.66
C ASN A 505 -25.49 7.17 6.88
N ARG A 506 -24.85 5.99 6.89
CA ARG A 506 -23.89 5.61 7.94
C ARG A 506 -22.64 6.47 7.87
N ALA A 507 -22.09 6.69 6.69
CA ALA A 507 -20.94 7.56 6.49
C ALA A 507 -21.18 8.98 7.04
N MET A 508 -22.39 9.52 6.83
CA MET A 508 -22.78 10.81 7.42
C MET A 508 -22.79 10.80 8.95
N GLN A 509 -23.24 9.69 9.57
CA GLN A 509 -23.23 9.52 11.02
C GLN A 509 -21.80 9.39 11.56
N THR A 510 -20.97 8.56 10.94
CA THR A 510 -19.55 8.40 11.29
C THR A 510 -18.81 9.73 11.17
N GLN A 511 -19.05 10.51 10.10
CA GLN A 511 -18.42 11.81 9.92
C GLN A 511 -18.85 12.83 10.99
N ARG A 512 -20.13 12.82 11.42
CA ARG A 512 -20.63 13.59 12.57
C ARG A 512 -19.93 13.19 13.88
N ALA A 513 -19.74 11.91 14.12
CA ALA A 513 -19.03 11.42 15.29
C ALA A 513 -17.55 11.84 15.26
N LEU A 514 -16.88 11.68 14.13
CA LEU A 514 -15.48 12.08 13.92
C LEU A 514 -15.26 13.56 14.23
N MET A 515 -16.11 14.45 13.69
CA MET A 515 -15.98 15.89 13.92
C MET A 515 -16.27 16.30 15.37
N ARG A 516 -17.22 15.63 16.04
CA ARG A 516 -17.52 15.89 17.45
C ARG A 516 -16.38 15.45 18.36
N GLN A 517 -15.86 14.24 18.18
CA GLN A 517 -14.76 13.72 19.00
C GLN A 517 -13.45 14.47 18.71
N GLY A 518 -13.16 14.73 17.44
CA GLY A 518 -11.98 15.50 17.06
C GLY A 518 -12.03 16.94 17.58
N GLY A 519 -13.19 17.59 17.48
CA GLY A 519 -13.41 18.92 18.05
C GLY A 519 -13.27 18.97 19.57
N LEU A 520 -13.78 17.95 20.28
CA LEU A 520 -13.62 17.81 21.73
C LEU A 520 -12.14 17.71 22.14
N ALA A 521 -11.38 16.85 21.46
CA ALA A 521 -9.96 16.67 21.70
C ALA A 521 -9.16 17.95 21.42
N MET A 522 -9.49 18.68 20.34
CA MET A 522 -8.84 19.95 20.00
C MET A 522 -9.24 21.14 20.88
N ALA A 523 -10.44 21.10 21.46
CA ALA A 523 -10.91 22.13 22.40
C ALA A 523 -10.25 21.97 23.78
N ASN A 524 -10.06 20.73 24.24
CA ASN A 524 -9.43 20.45 25.52
C ASN A 524 -7.91 20.28 25.39
N LYS A 525 -7.15 21.33 25.74
CA LYS A 525 -5.68 21.33 25.68
C LYS A 525 -5.01 20.21 26.48
N ALA A 526 -5.67 19.67 27.51
CA ALA A 526 -5.12 18.61 28.35
C ALA A 526 -5.40 17.20 27.83
N ALA A 527 -6.31 17.06 26.85
CA ALA A 527 -6.71 15.75 26.32
C ALA A 527 -5.62 15.10 25.47
N ILE A 528 -4.86 15.91 24.72
CA ILE A 528 -3.74 15.42 23.89
C ILE A 528 -2.45 15.63 24.67
N ARG A 529 -1.89 14.55 25.19
CA ARG A 529 -0.65 14.54 25.96
C ARG A 529 0.55 14.44 25.02
N THR A 530 1.70 14.92 25.48
CA THR A 530 2.98 14.73 24.77
C THR A 530 3.92 13.96 25.69
N VAL A 531 4.39 12.82 25.23
CA VAL A 531 5.34 11.95 25.94
C VAL A 531 6.58 11.86 25.06
N GLY A 532 7.68 12.46 25.52
CA GLY A 532 8.91 12.59 24.74
C GLY A 532 8.70 13.22 23.36
N GLY A 533 8.95 12.44 22.30
CA GLY A 533 8.78 12.80 20.90
C GLY A 533 7.33 12.78 20.41
N ILE A 534 6.46 12.01 21.06
CA ILE A 534 5.18 11.53 20.53
C ILE A 534 4.00 12.25 21.18
N ARG A 535 2.93 12.48 20.42
CA ARG A 535 1.62 12.91 20.95
C ARG A 535 0.72 11.71 21.17
N TYR A 536 -0.08 11.76 22.21
CA TYR A 536 -0.98 10.68 22.58
C TYR A 536 -2.37 11.20 22.92
N PHE A 537 -3.39 10.52 22.39
CA PHE A 537 -4.79 10.78 22.70
C PHE A 537 -5.53 9.48 22.99
N SER A 538 -6.16 9.41 24.16
CA SER A 538 -7.02 8.29 24.55
C SER A 538 -8.49 8.64 24.33
N LEU A 539 -9.11 8.00 23.35
CA LEU A 539 -10.56 8.09 23.15
C LEU A 539 -11.31 7.36 24.28
N LEU A 540 -10.68 6.39 24.94
CA LEU A 540 -11.26 5.70 26.09
C LEU A 540 -11.45 6.64 27.28
N ASP A 541 -10.48 7.55 27.51
CA ASP A 541 -10.52 8.47 28.66
C ASP A 541 -11.29 9.76 28.37
N HIS A 542 -11.29 10.21 27.12
CA HIS A 542 -11.78 11.53 26.73
C HIS A 542 -12.96 11.48 25.77
N GLY A 543 -13.33 10.30 25.27
CA GLY A 543 -14.41 10.14 24.30
C GLY A 543 -15.80 10.26 24.90
N SER A 544 -16.75 10.73 24.09
CA SER A 544 -18.17 10.68 24.45
C SER A 544 -18.69 9.24 24.35
N PRO A 545 -19.36 8.69 25.38
CA PRO A 545 -19.91 7.33 25.32
C PRO A 545 -20.83 7.06 24.12
N ALA A 546 -21.55 8.09 23.65
CA ALA A 546 -22.42 7.98 22.48
C ALA A 546 -21.66 7.82 21.15
N ASP A 547 -20.42 8.30 21.09
CA ASP A 547 -19.64 8.36 19.86
C ASP A 547 -18.51 7.32 19.81
N VAL A 548 -18.02 6.86 20.97
CA VAL A 548 -16.92 5.87 21.06
C VAL A 548 -17.24 4.59 20.27
N VAL A 549 -18.52 4.19 20.19
CA VAL A 549 -18.97 3.02 19.42
C VAL A 549 -18.61 3.12 17.93
N PHE A 550 -18.50 4.33 17.38
CA PHE A 550 -18.15 4.56 15.97
C PHE A 550 -16.67 4.30 15.65
N PHE A 551 -15.82 4.11 16.66
CA PHE A 551 -14.36 3.98 16.50
C PHE A 551 -13.82 2.62 16.92
N ARG A 552 -14.66 1.58 16.85
CA ARG A 552 -14.23 0.19 17.10
C ARG A 552 -13.42 -0.39 15.95
N HIS A 553 -13.69 0.05 14.72
CA HIS A 553 -12.97 -0.42 13.55
C HIS A 553 -11.63 0.33 13.40
N PRO A 554 -10.52 -0.35 13.05
CA PRO A 554 -9.20 0.29 12.85
C PRO A 554 -9.24 1.49 11.91
N LEU A 555 -9.92 1.38 10.77
CA LEU A 555 -10.03 2.46 9.80
C LEU A 555 -10.74 3.71 10.37
N SER A 556 -11.75 3.53 11.22
CA SER A 556 -12.46 4.66 11.85
C SER A 556 -11.58 5.40 12.85
N LEU A 557 -10.83 4.65 13.67
CA LEU A 557 -9.90 5.24 14.63
C LEU A 557 -8.71 5.92 13.92
N LEU A 558 -8.20 5.31 12.84
CA LEU A 558 -7.17 5.89 11.99
C LEU A 558 -7.64 7.21 11.34
N ARG A 559 -8.87 7.27 10.83
CA ARG A 559 -9.46 8.51 10.28
C ARG A 559 -9.54 9.62 11.33
N LEU A 560 -9.86 9.29 12.59
CA LEU A 560 -9.81 10.26 13.68
C LEU A 560 -8.37 10.72 13.99
N ALA A 561 -7.41 9.79 13.96
CA ALA A 561 -5.99 10.11 14.16
C ALA A 561 -5.49 11.09 13.09
N LEU A 562 -5.76 10.81 11.82
CA LEU A 562 -5.38 11.66 10.68
C LEU A 562 -6.02 13.06 10.79
N TYR A 563 -7.31 13.14 11.13
CA TYR A 563 -7.99 14.42 11.35
C TYR A 563 -7.34 15.24 12.48
N LEU A 564 -7.04 14.61 13.61
CA LEU A 564 -6.37 15.28 14.72
C LEU A 564 -4.95 15.71 14.34
N GLN A 565 -4.24 14.89 13.57
CA GLN A 565 -2.90 15.20 13.11
C GLN A 565 -2.89 16.42 12.18
N ASP A 566 -3.83 16.49 11.22
CA ASP A 566 -4.03 17.66 10.36
C ASP A 566 -4.32 18.92 11.18
N ALA A 567 -5.22 18.82 12.15
CA ALA A 567 -5.60 19.93 13.02
C ALA A 567 -4.41 20.41 13.87
N LEU A 568 -3.64 19.48 14.44
CA LEU A 568 -2.47 19.76 15.26
C LEU A 568 -1.33 20.38 14.44
N ARG A 569 -1.11 19.95 13.20
CA ARG A 569 -0.12 20.56 12.30
C ARG A 569 -0.41 22.04 12.09
N LEU A 570 -1.68 22.40 11.82
CA LEU A 570 -2.08 23.79 11.64
C LEU A 570 -2.04 24.63 12.93
N VAL A 571 -2.47 24.06 14.06
CA VAL A 571 -2.57 24.79 15.34
C VAL A 571 -1.23 24.93 16.03
N LYS A 572 -0.43 23.85 16.08
CA LYS A 572 0.83 23.80 16.83
C LYS A 572 2.04 24.14 15.97
N LYS A 573 1.96 23.99 14.64
CA LYS A 573 3.07 24.19 13.69
C LYS A 573 4.33 23.39 14.04
N ILE A 574 4.15 22.24 14.68
CA ILE A 574 5.21 21.32 15.05
C ILE A 574 4.75 19.92 14.62
N GLU A 575 5.56 19.28 13.81
CA GLU A 575 5.32 17.91 13.36
C GLU A 575 5.81 16.94 14.42
N ARG A 576 4.89 16.15 14.96
CA ARG A 576 5.18 15.04 15.88
C ARG A 576 4.25 13.88 15.51
N PRO A 577 4.72 12.63 15.59
CA PRO A 577 3.85 11.47 15.47
C PRO A 577 2.72 11.53 16.51
N LEU A 578 1.60 10.91 16.17
CA LEU A 578 0.42 10.85 17.03
C LEU A 578 -0.04 9.40 17.15
N VAL A 579 -0.27 8.97 18.39
CA VAL A 579 -0.82 7.66 18.72
C VAL A 579 -2.19 7.86 19.35
N LEU A 580 -3.17 7.10 18.88
CA LEU A 580 -4.52 7.06 19.43
C LEU A 580 -4.82 5.71 20.03
N SER A 581 -5.51 5.70 21.17
CA SER A 581 -6.13 4.49 21.72
C SER A 581 -7.65 4.61 21.73
N GLY A 582 -8.33 3.53 21.38
CA GLY A 582 -9.78 3.43 21.28
C GLY A 582 -10.30 2.04 21.64
N PRO A 583 -11.63 1.82 21.53
CA PRO A 583 -12.24 0.55 21.89
C PRO A 583 -11.82 -0.57 20.94
N SER A 584 -11.57 -1.78 21.46
CA SER A 584 -11.30 -2.95 20.63
C SER A 584 -12.54 -3.43 19.84
N PRO A 585 -12.37 -3.94 18.60
CA PRO A 585 -13.45 -4.51 17.79
C PRO A 585 -14.18 -5.68 18.47
N ASP A 586 -13.44 -6.53 19.18
CA ASP A 586 -13.92 -7.84 19.65
C ASP A 586 -14.80 -7.75 20.91
N GLY A 587 -14.99 -6.55 21.46
CA GLY A 587 -15.63 -6.37 22.77
C GLY A 587 -14.86 -7.05 23.92
N ASP A 588 -13.62 -7.49 23.67
CA ASP A 588 -12.73 -8.08 24.66
C ASP A 588 -12.39 -6.98 25.67
N LYS A 589 -13.08 -7.00 26.83
CA LYS A 589 -13.14 -5.90 27.82
C LYS A 589 -11.82 -5.56 28.52
N GLY A 590 -10.68 -5.95 27.94
CA GLY A 590 -9.36 -5.67 28.46
C GLY A 590 -8.32 -5.30 27.41
N LEU A 591 -8.67 -5.23 26.11
CA LEU A 591 -7.77 -4.77 25.06
C LEU A 591 -8.21 -3.41 24.50
N ALA A 592 -7.29 -2.47 24.40
CA ALA A 592 -7.42 -1.22 23.65
C ALA A 592 -6.90 -1.41 22.23
N LEU A 593 -7.63 -0.89 21.25
CA LEU A 593 -7.12 -0.70 19.90
C LEU A 593 -6.22 0.52 19.86
N VAL A 594 -5.03 0.39 19.30
CA VAL A 594 -4.01 1.43 19.19
C VAL A 594 -3.65 1.62 17.72
N VAL A 595 -3.67 2.88 17.27
CA VAL A 595 -3.26 3.27 15.91
C VAL A 595 -2.21 4.37 15.97
N GLY A 596 -1.24 4.32 15.07
CA GLY A 596 -0.16 5.30 14.99
C GLY A 596 -0.12 6.00 13.65
N VAL A 597 -0.05 7.34 13.65
CA VAL A 597 0.11 8.17 12.44
C VAL A 597 1.36 9.03 12.53
N THR A 598 2.01 9.25 11.40
CA THR A 598 3.26 10.00 11.31
C THR A 598 3.06 11.51 11.52
N GLY A 599 4.18 12.19 11.76
CA GLY A 599 4.21 13.66 11.84
C GLY A 599 3.75 14.31 10.53
N LYS A 600 4.25 13.78 9.41
CA LYS A 600 4.05 14.27 8.05
C LYS A 600 2.68 13.86 7.49
N PRO A 601 2.13 14.64 6.54
CA PRO A 601 0.80 14.38 5.97
C PRO A 601 0.72 13.20 5.01
N THR A 602 1.84 12.72 4.46
CA THR A 602 1.83 11.76 3.34
C THR A 602 2.56 10.48 3.71
N THR A 603 1.97 9.35 3.30
CA THR A 603 2.52 8.00 3.52
C THR A 603 2.91 7.30 2.21
N ASP A 604 3.06 8.05 1.12
CA ASP A 604 3.66 7.58 -0.14
C ASP A 604 5.12 8.05 -0.30
N ASP A 605 5.69 8.70 0.73
CA ASP A 605 7.09 9.12 0.77
C ASP A 605 8.00 7.94 1.15
N VAL A 606 8.81 7.50 0.19
CA VAL A 606 9.84 6.47 0.34
C VAL A 606 10.86 6.81 1.44
N GLY A 607 11.06 8.11 1.73
CA GLY A 607 12.05 8.61 2.69
C GLY A 607 11.52 8.90 4.10
N GLY A 608 10.29 8.51 4.44
CA GLY A 608 9.69 8.86 5.74
C GLY A 608 8.36 8.18 6.05
N GLY A 609 8.30 6.87 5.87
CA GLY A 609 7.12 6.05 6.14
C GLY A 609 6.72 6.02 7.62
N ASN A 610 5.76 5.15 7.94
CA ASN A 610 5.23 4.98 9.28
C ASN A 610 6.06 3.98 10.09
N HIS A 611 6.80 4.50 11.06
CA HIS A 611 7.74 3.70 11.85
C HIS A 611 7.07 2.93 13.01
N PHE A 612 5.76 3.12 13.23
CA PHE A 612 5.04 2.45 14.30
C PHE A 612 4.90 0.94 14.07
N ALA A 613 4.98 0.48 12.81
CA ALA A 613 4.98 -0.93 12.43
C ALA A 613 5.88 -1.80 13.32
N HIS A 614 7.15 -1.42 13.43
CA HIS A 614 8.14 -2.14 14.23
C HIS A 614 8.16 -1.68 15.70
N SER A 615 7.85 -0.41 15.94
CA SER A 615 7.96 0.20 17.28
C SER A 615 6.87 -0.31 18.23
N PHE A 616 5.66 -0.57 17.74
CA PHE A 616 4.54 -1.08 18.54
C PHE A 616 4.80 -2.48 19.07
N ARG A 617 5.23 -3.42 18.22
CA ARG A 617 5.54 -4.79 18.65
C ARG A 617 6.66 -4.78 19.70
N ARG A 618 7.75 -4.06 19.43
CA ARG A 618 8.89 -3.93 20.37
C ARG A 618 8.50 -3.32 21.70
N ALA A 619 7.69 -2.26 21.69
CA ALA A 619 7.22 -1.62 22.92
C ALA A 619 6.40 -2.61 23.76
N ALA A 620 5.45 -3.32 23.13
CA ALA A 620 4.59 -4.28 23.82
C ALA A 620 5.38 -5.49 24.39
N GLU A 621 6.37 -5.99 23.66
CA GLU A 621 7.27 -7.06 24.13
C GLU A 621 8.17 -6.59 25.28
N HIS A 622 8.69 -5.36 25.21
CA HIS A 622 9.56 -4.79 26.24
C HIS A 622 8.85 -4.70 27.60
N VAL A 623 7.60 -4.23 27.60
CA VAL A 623 6.77 -4.15 28.82
C VAL A 623 6.07 -5.47 29.16
N ARG A 624 6.27 -6.53 28.37
CA ARG A 624 5.61 -7.84 28.52
C ARG A 624 4.08 -7.74 28.59
N ALA A 625 3.51 -6.80 27.85
CA ALA A 625 2.06 -6.61 27.78
C ALA A 625 1.40 -7.76 27.00
N ARG A 626 0.14 -8.04 27.30
CA ARG A 626 -0.68 -8.87 26.41
C ARG A 626 -1.09 -8.03 25.21
N PHE A 627 -0.75 -8.47 24.00
CA PHE A 627 -1.11 -7.77 22.76
C PHE A 627 -1.51 -8.72 21.62
N LYS A 628 -2.20 -8.18 20.60
CA LYS A 628 -2.44 -8.80 19.30
C LYS A 628 -1.91 -7.86 18.20
N HIS A 629 -1.11 -8.38 17.28
CA HIS A 629 -0.59 -7.63 16.13
C HIS A 629 -0.85 -8.43 14.84
N ASP A 630 -2.14 -8.56 14.50
CA ASP A 630 -2.62 -9.44 13.42
C ASP A 630 -3.14 -8.68 12.19
N SER A 631 -3.26 -7.36 12.28
CA SER A 631 -3.78 -6.54 11.18
C SER A 631 -2.79 -6.47 10.02
N PHE A 632 -3.29 -6.44 8.78
CA PHE A 632 -2.49 -6.11 7.60
C PHE A 632 -1.88 -4.71 7.67
N GLU A 633 -2.53 -3.80 8.40
CA GLU A 633 -2.00 -2.48 8.68
C GLU A 633 -1.04 -2.55 9.87
N ALA A 634 0.27 -2.51 9.61
CA ALA A 634 1.30 -2.66 10.64
C ALA A 634 1.25 -1.53 11.70
N SER A 635 0.66 -0.39 11.37
CA SER A 635 0.44 0.73 12.30
C SER A 635 -0.75 0.54 13.25
N VAL A 636 -1.30 -0.69 13.34
CA VAL A 636 -2.43 -1.07 14.19
C VAL A 636 -2.06 -2.21 15.14
N LEU A 637 -2.26 -1.99 16.44
CA LEU A 637 -2.00 -2.95 17.50
C LEU A 637 -3.22 -3.03 18.43
N GLN A 638 -3.48 -4.19 19.04
CA GLN A 638 -4.32 -4.26 20.23
C GLN A 638 -3.45 -4.57 21.45
N VAL A 639 -3.54 -3.77 22.52
CA VAL A 639 -2.74 -3.94 23.74
C VAL A 639 -3.65 -3.91 24.97
N ALA A 640 -3.27 -4.60 26.03
CA ALA A 640 -4.05 -4.60 27.25
C ALA A 640 -4.23 -3.19 27.83
N GLU A 641 -5.47 -2.81 28.17
CA GLU A 641 -5.81 -1.45 28.65
C GLU A 641 -5.01 -1.07 29.90
N LYS A 642 -4.79 -2.03 30.80
CA LYS A 642 -4.01 -1.86 32.04
C LYS A 642 -2.52 -1.55 31.79
N ASP A 643 -1.97 -2.00 30.66
CA ASP A 643 -0.55 -1.89 30.33
C ASP A 643 -0.29 -0.68 29.40
N LEU A 644 -1.35 0.05 29.01
CA LEU A 644 -1.29 1.14 28.03
C LEU A 644 -0.37 2.30 28.46
N GLY A 645 -0.32 2.61 29.76
CA GLY A 645 0.57 3.65 30.30
C GLY A 645 2.04 3.32 30.08
N GLU A 646 2.48 2.16 30.57
CA GLU A 646 3.87 1.68 30.44
C GLU A 646 4.25 1.46 28.96
N PHE A 647 3.32 0.93 28.16
CA PHE A 647 3.49 0.78 26.71
C PHE A 647 3.82 2.12 26.03
N MET A 648 3.12 3.20 26.38
CA MET A 648 3.34 4.52 25.78
C MET A 648 4.69 5.14 26.20
N GLU A 649 5.15 4.88 27.42
CA GLU A 649 6.48 5.29 27.88
C GLU A 649 7.58 4.54 27.12
N ALA A 650 7.49 3.21 27.04
CA ALA A 650 8.43 2.39 26.28
C ALA A 650 8.48 2.76 24.79
N LEU A 651 7.31 3.09 24.21
CA LEU A 651 7.23 3.54 22.82
C LEU A 651 7.94 4.89 22.61
N SER A 652 7.83 5.82 23.57
CA SER A 652 8.54 7.10 23.52
C SER A 652 10.06 6.90 23.55
N ASP A 653 10.55 5.97 24.35
CA ASP A 653 11.98 5.67 24.44
C ASP A 653 12.52 5.07 23.13
N ILE A 654 11.78 4.11 22.54
CA ILE A 654 12.11 3.51 21.25
C ILE A 654 12.15 4.56 20.13
N ASP A 655 11.21 5.52 20.13
CA ASP A 655 11.20 6.62 19.16
C ASP A 655 12.39 7.58 19.37
N ALA A 656 12.75 7.87 20.62
CA ALA A 656 13.92 8.70 20.93
C ALA A 656 15.23 8.06 20.43
N GLU A 657 15.41 6.75 20.64
CA GLU A 657 16.55 5.99 20.11
C GLU A 657 16.62 6.04 18.58
N ARG A 658 15.47 5.93 17.91
CA ARG A 658 15.38 5.98 16.45
C ARG A 658 15.79 7.36 15.93
N VAL A 659 15.22 8.43 16.49
CA VAL A 659 15.54 9.81 16.09
C VAL A 659 17.02 10.12 16.35
N ALA A 660 17.60 9.60 17.43
CA ALA A 660 19.03 9.75 17.71
C ALA A 660 19.89 9.06 16.63
N ARG A 661 19.53 7.85 16.20
CA ARG A 661 20.21 7.12 15.12
C ARG A 661 20.14 7.85 13.78
N GLU A 662 18.97 8.35 13.40
CA GLU A 662 18.79 9.11 12.15
C GLU A 662 19.64 10.38 12.14
N ARG A 663 19.74 11.10 13.27
CA ARG A 663 20.61 12.28 13.38
C ARG A 663 22.08 11.92 13.22
N MET A 664 22.54 10.83 13.84
CA MET A 664 23.93 10.39 13.69
C MET A 664 24.26 10.03 12.24
N GLN A 665 23.34 9.38 11.53
CA GLN A 665 23.51 9.04 10.11
C GLN A 665 23.49 10.26 9.19
N ALA A 666 22.69 11.28 9.48
CA ALA A 666 22.64 12.51 8.68
C ALA A 666 23.85 13.45 8.88
N THR A 667 24.68 13.20 9.89
CA THR A 667 25.88 14.00 10.20
C THR A 667 27.17 13.36 9.65
N GLN A 668 27.08 12.12 9.14
CA GLN A 668 28.13 11.41 8.42
C GLN A 668 27.93 11.58 6.91
#